data_AF-A0A6P0K6C3-F1
#
_entry.id   AF-A0A6P0K6C3-F1
#
_cell.length_a   1.000
_cell.length_b   1.000
_cell.length_c   1.000
_cell.angle_alpha   90.00
_cell.angle_beta   90.00
_cell.angle_gamma   90.00
#
_symmetry.space_group_name_H-M   'P 1'
#
loop_
_entity.id
_entity.type
_entity.pdbx_description
1 polymer ?
#
loop_
_entity_poly.entity_id
_entity_poly.type
_entity_poly.pdbx_seq_one_letter_code
_entity_poly.pdbx_strand_id
1 'polypeptide(L)'
;MDLQKKEKIVARRSKLSPAQQMLLQKRLRSEIKSDSKLNIIPRRSSTSPAPLSFSQQRLWFLQQLEPSSAFYNEHGSIQLTGFLNVAALEQSINEIVRRHESLRTTFEMMEGQPVQIIAPNLSLTLPVIDLQDLPEAEQKTEVKLLETKQIQQPFDLIQGPLLRWMLLQLGKQKHILLFTVHHIVFDGWSVGVMFRELSDFYQAFSTGKPASLPELPIQYADFALWQQQDLHKEKLQSQLSYWKQQLANAPTMLQLSTDRPRPPVQSHRGAKQTFLLPKSLTVALQAIGKKAETTLFITLLSAFKILLYRYTGQEDIVVGSGIVNRNRAEIEGLIGCFVNSLVLRTDLSNNPTFEELLGRVRTVTMGAYAHKDLPFGKLVEELRQERDANYNPLFQVSFALQNNPKGKFELPGLTITFLEVERTKAVLDLRLDITETDEGLECFWEYSTDLFDAATIIRMSGHFQTLLEAIAVNPQQRISQLPILTEAEEQQLLSEWNQTQVPYPKDICIHQLFEAQVEKTPDAVAVVFEDQQLTYRELNQQANQLAHYLKKLGAKPEVLVGICVERSLEMIIGLLGILKAGGAFVPIDPAYTQEDLAYMLSDSQVSLLLTTKELGAKLPEHQANVVEIDTDWEIIHEESRENPLTDLNSENLAYVIYASESAEKPKGVLTIHKGLCNLVEAQISLFDVKPESRVLLFFSLSFDVSIGEIFTTFSSGATLYLGKPESFLSGSALMQLLREYAINHVSLLPSALRLLLHEELPSLRTIIVSGENCSSELVTFWSKDRKLFNVYGSTEATICTAVAECDHGSQKLGICRPIANKQLYILDSNLQTVPIGIPGELYIGGIGLARGYLNCPELTSQKFIFNPFSDEPGARLYKTGDLCRYLPNGNIEYLGSIDHQVRIRGLRIELTEIEAALAKHPAIKEVVVIVREEDSDDKQLVAYLVQNQELNLTISELQNFLKEKLPIYMMPSVFVVLEALPLTLNGKVDKRTLPAPENCLQLKEAYVMPQTEAERLIATVWQEMLQLEKVGINDNFFSLGGYSLLLVKTQAKLNEIFSKEISVLELFQYTTIKSLAQYLNNKTDVEKNKKTTSRNIQNRASKQKEALKKQKQLLKQRGGKANG
;
A
#
# COMPACT_ATOMS: atom_id res chain seq x y z
N MET A 1 52.94 19.17 9.53
CA MET A 1 53.95 20.21 9.24
C MET A 1 53.69 20.92 7.89
N ASP A 2 52.44 21.22 7.51
CA ASP A 2 52.13 21.80 6.18
C ASP A 2 50.90 22.75 6.16
N LEU A 3 50.53 23.34 7.30
CA LEU A 3 49.54 24.45 7.35
C LEU A 3 50.23 25.82 7.19
N GLN A 4 51.37 26.04 7.86
CA GLN A 4 52.14 27.29 7.75
C GLN A 4 52.72 27.53 6.35
N LYS A 5 52.91 26.48 5.54
CA LYS A 5 53.32 26.60 4.14
C LYS A 5 52.17 27.04 3.24
N LYS A 6 50.94 26.54 3.47
CA LYS A 6 49.73 26.93 2.73
C LYS A 6 49.33 28.39 3.00
N GLU A 7 49.41 28.85 4.24
CA GLU A 7 49.14 30.26 4.58
C GLU A 7 50.15 31.23 3.96
N LYS A 8 51.45 30.87 3.91
CA LYS A 8 52.48 31.66 3.23
C LYS A 8 52.27 31.75 1.70
N ILE A 9 51.67 30.74 1.08
CA ILE A 9 51.36 30.72 -0.36
C ILE A 9 50.15 31.60 -0.68
N VAL A 10 49.10 31.57 0.15
CA VAL A 10 47.91 32.42 0.02
C VAL A 10 48.27 33.90 0.24
N ALA A 11 49.10 34.19 1.26
CA ALA A 11 49.59 35.55 1.51
C ALA A 11 50.47 36.10 0.36
N ARG A 12 51.27 35.26 -0.31
CA ARG A 12 52.07 35.67 -1.48
C ARG A 12 51.23 35.93 -2.74
N ARG A 13 50.10 35.22 -2.93
CA ARG A 13 49.19 35.45 -4.07
C ARG A 13 48.51 36.82 -4.04
N SER A 14 48.21 37.33 -2.86
CA SER A 14 47.55 38.64 -2.67
C SER A 14 48.44 39.86 -3.01
N LYS A 15 49.75 39.67 -3.16
CA LYS A 15 50.73 40.74 -3.46
C LYS A 15 51.20 40.77 -4.92
N LEU A 16 50.65 39.94 -5.80
CA LEU A 16 51.03 39.88 -7.21
C LEU A 16 50.34 41.00 -7.99
N SER A 17 51.10 41.74 -8.80
CA SER A 17 50.55 42.72 -9.74
C SER A 17 49.63 42.04 -10.78
N PRO A 18 48.68 42.77 -11.41
CA PRO A 18 47.77 42.19 -12.41
C PRO A 18 48.51 41.45 -13.55
N ALA A 19 49.66 41.96 -13.99
CA ALA A 19 50.50 41.31 -15.00
C ALA A 19 51.10 39.97 -14.52
N GLN A 20 51.47 39.87 -13.24
CA GLN A 20 52.01 38.63 -12.66
C GLN A 20 50.92 37.61 -12.35
N GLN A 21 49.70 38.06 -11.99
CA GLN A 21 48.53 37.18 -11.86
C GLN A 21 48.12 36.59 -13.21
N MET A 22 48.20 37.39 -14.28
CA MET A 22 47.95 36.93 -15.65
C MET A 22 49.01 35.92 -16.12
N LEU A 23 50.29 36.11 -15.76
CA LEU A 23 51.36 35.15 -16.06
C LEU A 23 51.21 33.85 -15.25
N LEU A 24 50.78 33.93 -13.99
CA LEU A 24 50.51 32.78 -13.13
C LEU A 24 49.27 32.01 -13.62
N GLN A 25 48.23 32.68 -14.10
CA GLN A 25 47.09 32.05 -14.76
C GLN A 25 47.50 31.40 -16.10
N LYS A 26 48.42 32.03 -16.86
CA LYS A 26 48.97 31.43 -18.09
C LYS A 26 49.79 30.17 -17.80
N ARG A 27 50.57 30.16 -16.70
CA ARG A 27 51.33 28.98 -16.23
C ARG A 27 50.44 27.89 -15.63
N LEU A 28 49.43 28.24 -14.84
CA LEU A 28 48.44 27.28 -14.35
C LEU A 28 47.61 26.69 -15.50
N ARG A 29 47.28 27.47 -16.53
CA ARG A 29 46.66 26.94 -17.77
C ARG A 29 47.61 26.06 -18.58
N SER A 30 48.93 26.23 -18.47
CA SER A 30 49.90 25.32 -19.09
C SER A 30 50.20 24.07 -18.25
N GLU A 31 50.11 24.13 -16.92
CA GLU A 31 50.27 22.99 -16.00
C GLU A 31 48.99 22.14 -15.89
N ILE A 32 47.80 22.74 -16.00
CA ILE A 32 46.53 22.00 -16.14
C ILE A 32 46.46 21.25 -17.49
N LYS A 33 47.24 21.68 -18.50
CA LYS A 33 47.40 20.94 -19.75
C LYS A 33 48.29 19.69 -19.62
N SER A 34 49.05 19.52 -18.54
CA SER A 34 49.98 18.39 -18.40
C SER A 34 49.48 17.23 -17.53
N ASP A 35 48.34 17.34 -16.84
CA ASP A 35 47.88 16.29 -15.91
C ASP A 35 46.44 15.76 -16.11
N SER A 36 45.86 15.98 -17.30
CA SER A 36 44.80 15.09 -17.81
C SER A 36 44.80 15.11 -19.33
N LYS A 37 45.22 14.02 -19.97
CA LYS A 37 44.80 13.73 -21.34
C LYS A 37 43.32 13.37 -21.29
N LEU A 38 42.44 14.36 -21.16
CA LEU A 38 41.03 14.19 -21.51
C LEU A 38 41.00 13.97 -23.03
N ASN A 39 40.72 12.74 -23.46
CA ASN A 39 40.42 12.42 -24.86
C ASN A 39 39.29 13.35 -25.32
N ILE A 40 39.60 14.29 -26.22
CA ILE A 40 38.63 15.16 -26.89
C ILE A 40 37.70 14.25 -27.71
N ILE A 41 36.40 14.52 -27.72
CA ILE A 41 35.44 13.77 -28.55
C ILE A 41 35.79 14.06 -30.03
N PRO A 42 36.23 13.06 -30.82
CA PRO A 42 36.56 13.29 -32.21
C PRO A 42 35.28 13.49 -33.03
N ARG A 43 35.33 14.41 -34.00
CA ARG A 43 34.28 14.54 -35.00
C ARG A 43 34.33 13.33 -35.93
N ARG A 44 33.19 12.71 -36.21
CA ARG A 44 33.10 11.54 -37.09
C ARG A 44 33.59 11.87 -38.50
N SER A 45 34.25 10.90 -39.15
CA SER A 45 34.83 11.03 -40.49
C SER A 45 33.90 10.58 -41.63
N SER A 46 32.78 9.91 -41.34
CA SER A 46 31.85 9.38 -42.36
C SER A 46 30.41 9.85 -42.17
N THR A 47 29.64 9.77 -43.25
CA THR A 47 28.18 9.96 -43.30
C THR A 47 27.41 8.65 -43.03
N SER A 48 28.08 7.61 -42.53
CA SER A 48 27.46 6.32 -42.20
C SER A 48 26.45 6.49 -41.05
N PRO A 49 25.38 5.66 -40.98
CA PRO A 49 24.45 5.69 -39.85
C PRO A 49 25.18 5.61 -38.51
N ALA A 50 24.92 6.56 -37.62
CA ALA A 50 25.58 6.61 -36.32
C ALA A 50 24.84 5.70 -35.32
N PRO A 51 25.53 5.05 -34.38
CA PRO A 51 24.83 4.28 -33.35
C PRO A 51 24.02 5.20 -32.45
N LEU A 52 22.96 4.69 -31.82
CA LEU A 52 22.27 5.42 -30.76
C LEU A 52 23.16 5.55 -29.53
N SER A 53 23.03 6.68 -28.83
CA SER A 53 23.52 6.78 -27.45
C SER A 53 22.74 5.80 -26.55
N PHE A 54 23.26 5.48 -25.38
CA PHE A 54 22.55 4.58 -24.47
C PHE A 54 21.18 5.13 -24.01
N SER A 55 21.08 6.45 -23.81
CA SER A 55 19.81 7.10 -23.46
C SER A 55 18.81 7.01 -24.61
N GLN A 56 19.27 7.19 -25.85
CA GLN A 56 18.45 6.99 -27.04
C GLN A 56 18.00 5.54 -27.20
N GLN A 57 18.88 4.55 -26.98
CA GLN A 57 18.51 3.13 -27.05
C GLN A 57 17.36 2.79 -26.09
N ARG A 58 17.41 3.31 -24.86
CA ARG A 58 16.33 3.13 -23.88
C ARG A 58 15.02 3.75 -24.35
N LEU A 59 15.03 5.02 -24.78
CA LEU A 59 13.81 5.70 -25.23
C LEU A 59 13.24 5.08 -26.51
N TRP A 60 14.11 4.66 -27.43
CA TRP A 60 13.71 3.93 -28.62
C TRP A 60 13.00 2.63 -28.25
N PHE A 61 13.58 1.84 -27.34
CA PHE A 61 12.95 0.62 -26.85
C PHE A 61 11.59 0.88 -26.19
N LEU A 62 11.49 1.91 -25.33
CA LEU A 62 10.23 2.28 -24.67
C LEU A 62 9.16 2.71 -25.69
N GLN A 63 9.53 3.41 -26.77
CA GLN A 63 8.61 3.75 -27.84
C GLN A 63 8.16 2.52 -28.65
N GLN A 64 9.01 1.49 -28.82
CA GLN A 64 8.60 0.25 -29.49
C GLN A 64 7.56 -0.56 -28.68
N LEU A 65 7.50 -0.39 -27.35
CA LEU A 65 6.46 -1.00 -26.51
C LEU A 65 5.08 -0.41 -26.81
N GLU A 66 5.03 0.91 -27.00
CA GLU A 66 3.79 1.64 -27.30
C GLU A 66 4.01 2.66 -28.44
N PRO A 67 4.00 2.22 -29.71
CA PRO A 67 4.31 3.11 -30.84
C PRO A 67 3.39 4.32 -30.98
N SER A 68 2.14 4.19 -30.51
CA SER A 68 1.14 5.27 -30.51
C SER A 68 1.22 6.19 -29.28
N SER A 69 2.20 5.99 -28.40
CA SER A 69 2.33 6.75 -27.17
C SER A 69 2.97 8.10 -27.43
N ALA A 70 2.31 9.15 -26.95
CA ALA A 70 2.84 10.52 -26.88
C ALA A 70 3.52 10.80 -25.52
N PHE A 71 3.90 9.75 -24.80
CA PHE A 71 4.37 9.85 -23.42
C PHE A 71 5.73 10.56 -23.29
N TYR A 72 6.63 10.35 -24.25
CA TYR A 72 7.95 10.99 -24.28
C TYR A 72 7.98 12.29 -25.09
N ASN A 73 6.82 12.93 -25.27
CA ASN A 73 6.73 14.24 -25.91
C ASN A 73 7.03 15.34 -24.90
N GLU A 74 8.21 15.95 -25.02
CA GLU A 74 8.53 17.18 -24.33
C GLU A 74 7.81 18.34 -25.02
N HIS A 75 7.13 19.18 -24.25
CA HIS A 75 6.34 20.27 -24.80
C HIS A 75 6.50 21.54 -23.97
N GLY A 76 6.24 22.68 -24.60
CA GLY A 76 6.16 23.94 -23.90
C GLY A 76 5.31 24.95 -24.64
N SER A 77 4.76 25.88 -23.86
CA SER A 77 3.80 26.88 -24.29
C SER A 77 4.27 28.25 -23.83
N ILE A 78 4.34 29.19 -24.77
CA ILE A 78 4.97 30.49 -24.54
C ILE A 78 4.06 31.57 -25.06
N GLN A 79 3.63 32.47 -24.18
CA GLN A 79 2.97 33.69 -24.57
C GLN A 79 4.01 34.72 -25.03
N LEU A 80 3.81 35.24 -26.25
CA LEU A 80 4.59 36.31 -26.85
C LEU A 80 3.72 37.56 -26.98
N THR A 81 4.10 38.62 -26.27
CA THR A 81 3.36 39.89 -26.26
C THR A 81 4.17 40.99 -26.96
N GLY A 82 3.66 41.53 -28.06
CA GLY A 82 4.28 42.57 -28.89
C GLY A 82 4.13 42.28 -30.40
N PHE A 83 4.78 43.10 -31.24
CA PHE A 83 4.73 42.93 -32.70
C PHE A 83 5.71 41.86 -33.17
N LEU A 84 5.19 40.65 -33.38
CA LEU A 84 5.98 39.48 -33.78
C LEU A 84 6.28 39.49 -35.29
N ASN A 85 7.56 39.38 -35.65
CA ASN A 85 7.97 39.10 -37.02
C ASN A 85 7.97 37.57 -37.24
N VAL A 86 6.86 37.05 -37.76
CA VAL A 86 6.66 35.60 -37.96
C VAL A 86 7.71 35.00 -38.91
N ALA A 87 8.09 35.71 -39.98
CA ALA A 87 9.10 35.23 -40.92
C ALA A 87 10.48 35.11 -40.27
N ALA A 88 10.88 36.07 -39.43
CA ALA A 88 12.13 36.00 -38.67
C ALA A 88 12.11 34.85 -37.65
N LEU A 89 10.96 34.58 -37.02
CA LEU A 89 10.79 33.46 -36.10
C LEU A 89 10.93 32.11 -36.83
N GLU A 90 10.25 31.93 -37.96
CA GLU A 90 10.36 30.72 -38.78
C GLU A 90 11.79 30.49 -39.28
N GLN A 91 12.48 31.55 -39.74
CA GLN A 91 13.89 31.48 -40.13
C GLN A 91 14.79 31.07 -38.97
N SER A 92 14.52 31.57 -37.77
CA SER A 92 15.29 31.26 -36.56
C SER A 92 15.15 29.79 -36.17
N ILE A 93 13.92 29.25 -36.20
CA ILE A 93 13.66 27.82 -35.95
C ILE A 93 14.42 26.95 -36.96
N ASN A 94 14.36 27.29 -38.25
CA ASN A 94 15.06 26.54 -39.30
C ASN A 94 16.58 26.58 -39.14
N GLU A 95 17.16 27.71 -38.71
CA GLU A 95 18.61 27.82 -38.48
C GLU A 95 19.07 26.97 -37.29
N ILE A 96 18.26 26.86 -36.23
CA ILE A 96 18.53 25.95 -35.11
C ILE A 96 18.50 24.49 -35.59
N VAL A 97 17.50 24.11 -36.41
CA VAL A 97 17.40 22.75 -36.98
C VAL A 97 18.58 22.44 -37.91
N ARG A 98 19.06 23.42 -38.68
CA ARG A 98 20.27 23.26 -39.51
C ARG A 98 21.50 23.00 -38.64
N ARG A 99 21.66 23.82 -37.60
CA ARG A 99 22.82 23.84 -36.70
C ARG A 99 22.95 22.58 -35.84
N HIS A 100 21.84 22.04 -35.35
CA HIS A 100 21.83 20.84 -34.50
C HIS A 100 21.32 19.62 -35.27
N GLU A 101 22.23 18.70 -35.61
CA GLU A 101 21.88 17.47 -36.33
C GLU A 101 20.78 16.67 -35.66
N SER A 102 20.76 16.65 -34.31
CA SER A 102 19.79 15.91 -33.51
C SER A 102 18.34 16.23 -33.85
N LEU A 103 18.02 17.48 -34.23
CA LEU A 103 16.65 17.88 -34.57
C LEU A 103 16.19 17.41 -35.97
N ARG A 104 17.11 16.91 -36.79
CA ARG A 104 16.84 16.36 -38.12
C ARG A 104 17.24 14.89 -38.24
N THR A 105 17.22 14.20 -37.10
CA THR A 105 17.53 12.77 -36.97
C THR A 105 16.25 11.94 -36.84
N THR A 106 16.19 10.83 -37.57
CA THR A 106 15.25 9.71 -37.39
C THR A 106 15.99 8.43 -37.00
N PHE A 107 15.24 7.39 -36.63
CA PHE A 107 15.78 6.16 -36.05
C PHE A 107 15.25 4.93 -36.77
N GLU A 108 16.15 4.13 -37.32
CA GLU A 108 15.82 2.92 -38.10
C GLU A 108 16.54 1.70 -37.55
N MET A 109 16.02 0.51 -37.84
CA MET A 109 16.68 -0.76 -37.53
C MET A 109 17.51 -1.21 -38.74
N MET A 110 18.83 -1.31 -38.59
CA MET A 110 19.73 -1.84 -39.62
C MET A 110 20.57 -2.98 -39.04
N GLU A 111 20.58 -4.13 -39.74
CA GLU A 111 21.32 -5.34 -39.30
C GLU A 111 21.02 -5.75 -37.84
N GLY A 112 19.76 -5.54 -37.41
CA GLY A 112 19.32 -5.85 -36.05
C GLY A 112 19.84 -4.89 -34.97
N GLN A 113 20.37 -3.71 -35.32
CA GLN A 113 20.72 -2.66 -34.36
C GLN A 113 20.02 -1.34 -34.75
N PRO A 114 19.48 -0.58 -33.77
CA PRO A 114 18.95 0.74 -34.07
C PRO A 114 20.10 1.69 -34.41
N VAL A 115 19.89 2.56 -35.41
CA VAL A 115 20.86 3.56 -35.88
C VAL A 115 20.17 4.92 -36.09
N GLN A 116 20.97 5.99 -36.00
CA GLN A 116 20.57 7.37 -36.26
C GLN A 116 20.74 7.68 -37.75
N ILE A 117 19.65 8.11 -38.40
CA ILE A 117 19.61 8.57 -39.78
C ILE A 117 19.44 10.09 -39.77
N ILE A 118 20.45 10.80 -40.27
CA ILE A 118 20.52 12.26 -40.17
C ILE A 118 20.24 12.85 -41.55
N ALA A 119 19.10 13.51 -41.70
CA ALA A 119 18.72 14.14 -42.96
C ALA A 119 19.69 15.31 -43.27
N PRO A 120 20.25 15.44 -44.48
CA PRO A 120 21.25 16.47 -44.80
C PRO A 120 20.70 17.89 -44.63
N ASN A 121 19.41 18.09 -44.92
CA ASN A 121 18.65 19.31 -44.68
C ASN A 121 17.24 18.93 -44.24
N LEU A 122 16.65 19.75 -43.37
CA LEU A 122 15.25 19.68 -42.98
C LEU A 122 14.73 21.11 -42.87
N SER A 123 13.69 21.45 -43.63
CA SER A 123 13.03 22.75 -43.53
C SER A 123 11.65 22.56 -42.92
N LEU A 124 11.37 23.29 -41.85
CA LEU A 124 10.10 23.30 -41.15
C LEU A 124 9.31 24.54 -41.56
N THR A 125 8.02 24.36 -41.77
CA THR A 125 7.06 25.47 -41.83
C THR A 125 6.55 25.75 -40.43
N LEU A 126 6.29 27.02 -40.11
CA LEU A 126 5.63 27.43 -38.86
C LEU A 126 4.14 27.66 -39.14
N PRO A 127 3.24 26.71 -38.81
CA PRO A 127 1.80 26.91 -38.95
C PRO A 127 1.34 28.07 -38.07
N VAL A 128 0.60 28.99 -38.66
CA VAL A 128 -0.05 30.11 -37.96
C VAL A 128 -1.55 29.86 -37.96
N ILE A 129 -2.14 29.76 -36.76
CA ILE A 129 -3.59 29.64 -36.57
C ILE A 129 -4.11 30.98 -36.06
N ASP A 130 -4.94 31.63 -36.87
CA ASP A 130 -5.57 32.90 -36.53
C ASP A 130 -6.81 32.66 -35.67
N LEU A 131 -6.78 33.12 -34.43
CA LEU A 131 -7.88 33.07 -33.45
C LEU A 131 -8.37 34.48 -33.09
N GLN A 132 -7.91 35.52 -33.78
CA GLN A 132 -8.14 36.92 -33.42
C GLN A 132 -9.62 37.32 -33.44
N ASP A 133 -10.40 36.69 -34.32
CA ASP A 133 -11.82 36.99 -34.50
C ASP A 133 -12.73 36.24 -33.52
N LEU A 134 -12.18 35.31 -32.72
CA LEU A 134 -12.94 34.59 -31.70
C LEU A 134 -13.09 35.41 -30.41
N PRO A 135 -14.23 35.30 -29.69
CA PRO A 135 -14.35 35.82 -28.33
C PRO A 135 -13.29 35.27 -27.38
N GLU A 136 -12.84 36.04 -26.38
CA GLU A 136 -11.73 35.64 -25.50
C GLU A 136 -11.96 34.29 -24.77
N ALA A 137 -13.20 34.00 -24.38
CA ALA A 137 -13.54 32.71 -23.75
C ALA A 137 -13.34 31.55 -24.73
N GLU A 138 -13.77 31.71 -25.99
CA GLU A 138 -13.59 30.71 -27.04
C GLU A 138 -12.12 30.58 -27.46
N GLN A 139 -11.36 31.69 -27.49
CA GLN A 139 -9.91 31.65 -27.70
C GLN A 139 -9.21 30.77 -26.66
N LYS A 140 -9.54 30.93 -25.37
CA LYS A 140 -8.95 30.12 -24.30
C LYS A 140 -9.27 28.63 -24.46
N THR A 141 -10.51 28.30 -24.80
CA THR A 141 -10.93 26.92 -25.07
C THR A 141 -10.20 26.32 -26.27
N GLU A 142 -10.10 27.07 -27.37
CA GLU A 142 -9.45 26.60 -28.60
C GLU A 142 -7.94 26.46 -28.43
N VAL A 143 -7.29 27.39 -27.73
CA VAL A 143 -5.87 27.27 -27.34
C VAL A 143 -5.63 25.97 -26.58
N LYS A 144 -6.44 25.68 -25.55
CA LYS A 144 -6.29 24.47 -24.74
C LYS A 144 -6.54 23.19 -25.57
N LEU A 145 -7.49 23.23 -26.50
CA LEU A 145 -7.77 22.12 -27.42
C LEU A 145 -6.57 21.84 -28.33
N LEU A 146 -6.03 22.88 -28.98
CA LEU A 146 -4.90 22.79 -29.89
C LEU A 146 -3.62 22.35 -29.19
N GLU A 147 -3.35 22.89 -28.00
CA GLU A 147 -2.24 22.49 -27.13
C GLU A 147 -2.35 21.01 -26.75
N THR A 148 -3.52 20.58 -26.26
CA THR A 148 -3.76 19.16 -25.91
C THR A 148 -3.56 18.25 -27.11
N LYS A 149 -4.11 18.63 -28.28
CA LYS A 149 -3.97 17.86 -29.52
C LYS A 149 -2.51 17.74 -29.94
N GLN A 150 -1.74 18.82 -29.86
CA GLN A 150 -0.33 18.82 -30.24
C GLN A 150 0.53 17.94 -29.29
N ILE A 151 0.25 18.00 -27.99
CA ILE A 151 0.92 17.19 -26.95
C ILE A 151 0.61 15.71 -27.14
N GLN A 152 -0.66 15.36 -27.35
CA GLN A 152 -1.13 13.98 -27.44
C GLN A 152 -0.85 13.30 -28.80
N GLN A 153 -0.49 14.07 -29.82
CA GLN A 153 -0.13 13.49 -31.11
C GLN A 153 1.21 12.74 -31.00
N PRO A 154 1.27 11.43 -31.24
CA PRO A 154 2.53 10.68 -31.19
C PRO A 154 3.51 11.13 -32.27
N PHE A 155 4.79 10.82 -32.08
CA PHE A 155 5.80 10.91 -33.13
C PHE A 155 6.11 9.53 -33.69
N ASP A 156 6.33 9.45 -34.99
CA ASP A 156 6.91 8.28 -35.64
C ASP A 156 8.44 8.47 -35.69
N LEU A 157 9.17 7.65 -34.94
CA LEU A 157 10.63 7.74 -34.85
C LEU A 157 11.36 7.42 -36.16
N ILE A 158 10.71 6.69 -37.07
CA ILE A 158 11.27 6.28 -38.36
C ILE A 158 11.07 7.40 -39.39
N GLN A 159 9.86 7.93 -39.48
CA GLN A 159 9.50 8.92 -40.51
C GLN A 159 9.89 10.36 -40.14
N GLY A 160 9.77 10.73 -38.86
CA GLY A 160 9.96 12.11 -38.41
C GLY A 160 9.04 13.13 -39.09
N PRO A 161 9.34 14.44 -39.01
CA PRO A 161 10.33 15.05 -38.11
C PRO A 161 9.92 14.90 -36.64
N LEU A 162 10.90 14.87 -35.73
CA LEU A 162 10.68 14.63 -34.29
C LEU A 162 10.52 15.91 -33.46
N LEU A 163 10.16 17.00 -34.14
CA LEU A 163 9.81 18.28 -33.56
C LEU A 163 8.67 18.92 -34.35
N ARG A 164 7.83 19.67 -33.65
CA ARG A 164 6.70 20.44 -34.21
C ARG A 164 6.60 21.78 -33.50
N TRP A 165 6.25 22.81 -34.27
CA TRP A 165 5.97 24.16 -33.79
C TRP A 165 4.60 24.59 -34.29
N MET A 166 3.94 25.48 -33.55
CA MET A 166 2.67 26.10 -33.93
C MET A 166 2.57 27.48 -33.29
N LEU A 167 2.17 28.48 -34.08
CA LEU A 167 1.92 29.82 -33.60
C LEU A 167 0.41 30.06 -33.60
N LEU A 168 -0.15 30.32 -32.42
CA LEU A 168 -1.54 30.75 -32.24
C LEU A 168 -1.56 32.27 -32.16
N GLN A 169 -2.31 32.94 -33.01
CA GLN A 169 -2.45 34.39 -33.02
C GLN A 169 -3.78 34.78 -32.36
N LEU A 170 -3.73 35.39 -31.18
CA LEU A 170 -4.91 35.79 -30.39
C LEU A 170 -5.27 37.27 -30.58
N GLY A 171 -4.30 38.07 -31.04
CA GLY A 171 -4.48 39.49 -31.37
C GLY A 171 -3.27 40.01 -32.15
N LYS A 172 -3.34 41.28 -32.57
CA LYS A 172 -2.23 41.96 -33.29
C LYS A 172 -0.89 41.94 -32.53
N GLN A 173 -0.95 41.85 -31.19
CA GLN A 173 0.22 41.84 -30.32
C GLN A 173 0.23 40.66 -29.35
N LYS A 174 -0.68 39.70 -29.47
CA LYS A 174 -0.81 38.59 -28.50
C LYS A 174 -0.76 37.27 -29.24
N HIS A 175 0.27 36.48 -28.95
CA HIS A 175 0.50 35.21 -29.61
C HIS A 175 0.86 34.14 -28.57
N ILE A 176 0.60 32.88 -28.89
CA ILE A 176 1.08 31.72 -28.13
C ILE A 176 1.89 30.84 -29.08
N LEU A 177 3.16 30.61 -28.75
CA LEU A 177 4.04 29.70 -29.47
C LEU A 177 4.08 28.37 -28.73
N LEU A 178 3.59 27.31 -29.40
CA LEU A 178 3.64 25.94 -28.92
C LEU A 178 4.81 25.22 -29.58
N PHE A 179 5.59 24.49 -28.79
CA PHE A 179 6.59 23.56 -29.31
C PHE A 179 6.41 22.17 -28.68
N THR A 180 6.68 21.14 -29.47
CA THR A 180 6.67 19.76 -29.00
C THR A 180 7.79 18.99 -29.70
N VAL A 181 8.61 18.28 -28.94
CA VAL A 181 9.78 17.56 -29.42
C VAL A 181 9.87 16.20 -28.72
N HIS A 182 10.26 15.16 -29.44
CA HIS A 182 10.43 13.85 -28.81
C HIS A 182 11.69 13.82 -27.93
N HIS A 183 11.59 13.30 -26.71
CA HIS A 183 12.68 13.28 -25.73
C HIS A 183 13.93 12.48 -26.22
N ILE A 184 13.81 11.67 -27.27
CA ILE A 184 14.94 10.95 -27.87
C ILE A 184 15.95 11.88 -28.58
N VAL A 185 15.53 13.06 -29.02
CA VAL A 185 16.39 14.06 -29.68
C VAL A 185 16.60 15.32 -28.84
N PHE A 186 16.08 15.36 -27.62
CA PHE A 186 15.98 16.58 -26.82
C PHE A 186 15.98 16.26 -25.32
N ASP A 187 16.39 17.19 -24.47
CA ASP A 187 16.29 17.08 -23.01
C ASP A 187 15.95 18.43 -22.36
N GLY A 188 15.68 18.43 -21.05
CA GLY A 188 15.35 19.66 -20.33
C GLY A 188 16.45 20.74 -20.39
N TRP A 189 17.72 20.36 -20.52
CA TRP A 189 18.82 21.30 -20.72
C TRP A 189 18.79 21.93 -22.12
N SER A 190 18.41 21.16 -23.13
CA SER A 190 18.27 21.60 -24.51
C SER A 190 17.25 22.73 -24.67
N VAL A 191 16.25 22.85 -23.77
CA VAL A 191 15.33 24.00 -23.72
C VAL A 191 16.09 25.32 -23.62
N GLY A 192 17.04 25.42 -22.68
CA GLY A 192 17.82 26.63 -22.46
C GLY A 192 18.76 26.97 -23.62
N VAL A 193 19.30 25.94 -24.29
CA VAL A 193 20.11 26.11 -25.51
C VAL A 193 19.25 26.62 -26.66
N MET A 194 18.12 25.95 -26.90
CA MET A 194 17.18 26.27 -27.98
C MET A 194 16.68 27.71 -27.87
N PHE A 195 16.24 28.16 -26.69
CA PHE A 195 15.72 29.52 -26.53
C PHE A 195 16.79 30.60 -26.57
N ARG A 196 18.00 30.31 -26.13
CA ARG A 196 19.13 31.24 -26.27
C ARG A 196 19.46 31.46 -27.74
N GLU A 197 19.61 30.39 -28.50
CA GLU A 197 19.89 30.49 -29.94
C GLU A 197 18.71 31.10 -30.70
N LEU A 198 17.46 30.79 -30.31
CA LEU A 198 16.27 31.43 -30.87
C LEU A 198 16.30 32.95 -30.69
N SER A 199 16.74 33.41 -29.52
CA SER A 199 16.92 34.84 -29.21
C SER A 199 17.93 35.50 -30.15
N ASP A 200 19.11 34.89 -30.29
CA ASP A 200 20.21 35.40 -31.12
C ASP A 200 19.82 35.46 -32.61
N PHE A 201 19.22 34.37 -33.12
CA PHE A 201 18.77 34.29 -34.52
C PHE A 201 17.62 35.26 -34.81
N TYR A 202 16.63 35.35 -33.91
CA TYR A 202 15.49 36.24 -34.11
C TYR A 202 15.92 37.70 -34.12
N GLN A 203 16.85 38.10 -33.23
CA GLN A 203 17.40 39.46 -33.24
C GLN A 203 18.09 39.82 -34.57
N ALA A 204 18.86 38.89 -35.14
CA ALA A 204 19.53 39.11 -36.41
C ALA A 204 18.51 39.18 -37.58
N PHE A 205 17.63 38.19 -37.71
CA PHE A 205 16.68 38.13 -38.83
C PHE A 205 15.59 39.20 -38.77
N SER A 206 15.12 39.57 -37.58
CA SER A 206 14.15 40.67 -37.42
C SER A 206 14.72 42.04 -37.84
N THR A 207 16.05 42.19 -37.84
CA THR A 207 16.75 43.41 -38.26
C THR A 207 17.39 43.30 -39.65
N GLY A 208 17.14 42.21 -40.38
CA GLY A 208 17.70 41.96 -41.71
C GLY A 208 19.21 41.72 -41.74
N LYS A 209 19.82 41.38 -40.60
CA LYS A 209 21.25 41.07 -40.50
C LYS A 209 21.48 39.56 -40.68
N PRO A 210 22.61 39.15 -41.28
CA PRO A 210 23.00 37.74 -41.31
C PRO A 210 23.31 37.29 -39.88
N ALA A 211 22.71 36.18 -39.46
CA ALA A 211 23.01 35.55 -38.18
C ALA A 211 24.15 34.53 -38.37
N SER A 212 25.19 34.60 -37.56
CA SER A 212 26.26 33.58 -37.57
C SER A 212 26.75 33.33 -36.15
N LEU A 213 26.20 32.28 -35.53
CA LEU A 213 26.82 31.68 -34.35
C LEU A 213 27.99 30.79 -34.82
N PRO A 214 29.11 30.71 -34.07
CA PRO A 214 30.23 29.83 -34.41
C PRO A 214 29.76 28.38 -34.59
N GLU A 215 30.19 27.69 -35.65
CA GLU A 215 29.83 26.29 -35.88
C GLU A 215 30.18 25.39 -34.67
N LEU A 216 29.33 24.40 -34.41
CA LEU A 216 29.50 23.51 -33.26
C LEU A 216 30.75 22.63 -33.45
N PRO A 217 31.60 22.46 -32.43
CA PRO A 217 32.83 21.68 -32.55
C PRO A 217 32.56 20.19 -32.79
N ILE A 218 31.45 19.69 -32.25
CA ILE A 218 30.94 18.32 -32.38
C ILE A 218 29.41 18.34 -32.49
N GLN A 219 28.82 17.22 -32.89
CA GLN A 219 27.38 17.00 -32.97
C GLN A 219 26.96 15.84 -32.02
N TYR A 220 25.67 15.71 -31.75
CA TYR A 220 25.18 14.67 -30.84
C TYR A 220 25.56 13.25 -31.30
N ALA A 221 25.57 13.00 -32.60
CA ALA A 221 25.98 11.72 -33.15
C ALA A 221 27.48 11.42 -32.95
N ASP A 222 28.34 12.43 -32.89
CA ASP A 222 29.76 12.28 -32.52
C ASP A 222 29.87 11.81 -31.07
N PHE A 223 29.07 12.42 -30.17
CA PHE A 223 28.97 12.00 -28.78
C PHE A 223 28.47 10.56 -28.64
N ALA A 224 27.42 10.18 -29.38
CA ALA A 224 26.89 8.82 -29.35
C ALA A 224 27.92 7.78 -29.80
N LEU A 225 28.65 8.07 -30.88
CA LEU A 225 29.72 7.21 -31.37
C LEU A 225 30.86 7.09 -30.35
N TRP A 226 31.32 8.22 -29.81
CA TRP A 226 32.34 8.26 -28.76
C TRP A 226 31.90 7.49 -27.50
N GLN A 227 30.65 7.64 -27.08
CA GLN A 227 30.10 6.92 -25.93
C GLN A 227 30.10 5.41 -26.15
N GLN A 228 29.84 4.93 -27.37
CA GLN A 228 29.89 3.51 -27.71
C GLN A 228 31.33 2.97 -27.84
N GLN A 229 32.31 3.81 -28.24
CA GLN A 229 33.69 3.40 -28.52
C GLN A 229 34.67 3.58 -27.34
N ASP A 230 34.62 4.71 -26.64
CA ASP A 230 35.65 5.16 -25.66
C ASP A 230 35.31 4.76 -24.21
N LEU A 231 34.08 4.31 -23.93
CA LEU A 231 33.77 3.59 -22.68
C LEU A 231 34.41 2.20 -22.75
N HIS A 232 35.74 2.13 -22.55
CA HIS A 232 36.50 0.89 -22.42
C HIS A 232 35.74 -0.09 -21.50
N LYS A 233 35.65 -1.36 -21.92
CA LYS A 233 35.00 -2.44 -21.17
C LYS A 233 35.36 -2.44 -19.69
N GLU A 234 36.60 -2.09 -19.34
CA GLU A 234 37.10 -2.02 -17.97
C GLU A 234 36.43 -0.92 -17.12
N LYS A 235 36.29 0.32 -17.64
CA LYS A 235 35.64 1.41 -16.89
C LYS A 235 34.16 1.13 -16.69
N LEU A 236 33.49 0.55 -17.69
CA LEU A 236 32.09 0.15 -17.59
C LEU A 236 31.92 -1.02 -16.62
N GLN A 237 32.84 -1.99 -16.62
CA GLN A 237 32.84 -3.10 -15.69
C GLN A 237 33.04 -2.63 -14.25
N SER A 238 33.95 -1.67 -14.01
CA SER A 238 34.15 -1.08 -12.68
C SER A 238 32.89 -0.37 -12.17
N GLN A 239 32.23 0.43 -13.02
CA GLN A 239 30.95 1.05 -12.66
C GLN A 239 29.85 0.03 -12.41
N LEU A 240 29.78 -1.01 -13.24
CA LEU A 240 28.82 -2.09 -13.07
C LEU A 240 29.04 -2.86 -11.75
N SER A 241 30.30 -3.16 -11.41
CA SER A 241 30.64 -3.83 -10.14
C SER A 241 30.21 -2.99 -8.94
N TYR A 242 30.45 -1.68 -8.97
CA TYR A 242 29.96 -0.76 -7.93
C TYR A 242 28.44 -0.84 -7.80
N TRP A 243 27.69 -0.75 -8.90
CA TRP A 243 26.23 -0.78 -8.85
C TRP A 243 25.67 -2.14 -8.43
N LYS A 244 26.28 -3.25 -8.86
CA LYS A 244 25.94 -4.61 -8.39
C LYS A 244 26.11 -4.73 -6.88
N GLN A 245 27.19 -4.17 -6.33
CA GLN A 245 27.40 -4.13 -4.88
C GLN A 245 26.41 -3.21 -4.17
N GLN A 246 26.21 -1.99 -4.67
CA GLN A 246 25.34 -0.98 -4.05
C GLN A 246 23.87 -1.43 -4.00
N LEU A 247 23.41 -2.14 -5.02
CA LEU A 247 22.03 -2.58 -5.19
C LEU A 247 21.82 -4.06 -4.86
N ALA A 248 22.83 -4.75 -4.32
CA ALA A 248 22.71 -6.13 -3.86
C ALA A 248 21.63 -6.24 -2.77
N ASN A 249 20.64 -7.10 -2.97
CA ASN A 249 19.51 -7.28 -2.04
C ASN A 249 18.69 -5.99 -1.81
N ALA A 250 18.70 -5.05 -2.76
CA ALA A 250 17.81 -3.90 -2.68
C ALA A 250 16.34 -4.37 -2.66
N PRO A 251 15.46 -3.68 -1.92
CA PRO A 251 14.04 -4.02 -1.94
C PRO A 251 13.50 -3.87 -3.36
N THR A 252 12.67 -4.82 -3.78
CA THR A 252 12.03 -4.79 -5.10
C THR A 252 11.16 -3.56 -5.26
N MET A 253 10.48 -3.16 -4.18
CA MET A 253 9.51 -2.07 -4.19
C MET A 253 9.40 -1.37 -2.82
N LEU A 254 9.15 -0.06 -2.86
CA LEU A 254 8.71 0.71 -1.70
C LEU A 254 7.23 0.42 -1.39
N GLN A 255 6.93 0.05 -0.14
CA GLN A 255 5.58 -0.27 0.34
C GLN A 255 4.84 1.02 0.71
N LEU A 256 4.55 1.86 -0.28
CA LEU A 256 3.78 3.08 -0.08
C LEU A 256 2.35 2.75 0.34
N SER A 257 1.90 3.42 1.40
CA SER A 257 0.49 3.42 1.81
C SER A 257 -0.34 4.16 0.77
N THR A 258 -1.09 3.39 -0.03
CA THR A 258 -1.89 3.90 -1.15
C THR A 258 -3.38 3.96 -0.78
N ASP A 259 -4.11 4.85 -1.45
CA ASP A 259 -5.56 5.04 -1.25
C ASP A 259 -6.36 3.96 -2.00
N ARG A 260 -5.75 3.38 -3.04
CA ARG A 260 -6.32 2.33 -3.91
C ARG A 260 -5.32 1.21 -4.14
N PRO A 261 -5.80 -0.03 -4.36
CA PRO A 261 -4.92 -1.13 -4.73
C PRO A 261 -4.23 -0.83 -6.07
N ARG A 262 -2.98 -1.27 -6.19
CA ARG A 262 -2.21 -1.11 -7.43
C ARG A 262 -2.83 -1.92 -8.57
N PRO A 263 -3.02 -1.33 -9.77
CA PRO A 263 -3.50 -2.05 -10.93
C PRO A 263 -2.44 -3.03 -11.47
N PRO A 264 -2.85 -4.11 -12.16
CA PRO A 264 -1.95 -5.09 -12.78
C PRO A 264 -1.18 -4.58 -14.01
N VAL A 265 -1.47 -3.36 -14.46
CA VAL A 265 -0.74 -2.65 -15.53
C VAL A 265 -0.82 -1.15 -15.22
N GLN A 266 0.31 -0.44 -15.30
CA GLN A 266 0.35 1.01 -15.07
C GLN A 266 -0.42 1.77 -16.17
N SER A 267 -1.42 2.59 -15.80
CA SER A 267 -2.18 3.39 -16.79
C SER A 267 -1.52 4.71 -17.15
N HIS A 268 -0.48 5.10 -16.40
CA HIS A 268 0.23 6.38 -16.48
C HIS A 268 -0.63 7.63 -16.24
N ARG A 269 -1.87 7.49 -15.76
CA ARG A 269 -2.71 8.63 -15.37
C ARG A 269 -2.13 9.33 -14.15
N GLY A 270 -1.83 10.61 -14.28
CA GLY A 270 -1.20 11.39 -13.22
C GLY A 270 -1.86 12.73 -12.98
N ALA A 271 -1.52 13.31 -11.84
CA ALA A 271 -1.88 14.67 -11.48
C ALA A 271 -0.68 15.38 -10.83
N LYS A 272 -0.80 16.71 -10.71
CA LYS A 272 0.22 17.59 -10.14
C LYS A 272 -0.34 18.31 -8.91
N GLN A 273 0.45 18.41 -7.84
CA GLN A 273 0.14 19.23 -6.68
C GLN A 273 1.34 20.13 -6.35
N THR A 274 1.12 21.44 -6.22
CA THR A 274 2.16 22.43 -5.94
C THR A 274 2.09 22.97 -4.51
N PHE A 275 3.23 23.36 -3.96
CA PHE A 275 3.34 24.09 -2.69
C PHE A 275 4.66 24.88 -2.66
N LEU A 276 4.72 25.92 -1.82
CA LEU A 276 5.88 26.81 -1.72
C LEU A 276 6.49 26.70 -0.32
N LEU A 277 7.79 26.42 -0.24
CA LEU A 277 8.54 26.51 1.00
C LEU A 277 9.16 27.91 1.13
N PRO A 278 9.02 28.60 2.27
CA PRO A 278 9.50 29.97 2.45
C PRO A 278 11.02 30.10 2.27
N LYS A 279 11.48 31.25 1.74
CA LYS A 279 12.92 31.53 1.58
C LYS A 279 13.72 31.42 2.88
N SER A 280 13.14 31.79 4.01
CA SER A 280 13.79 31.67 5.33
C SER A 280 14.17 30.23 5.66
N LEU A 281 13.27 29.28 5.38
CA LEU A 281 13.52 27.85 5.56
C LEU A 281 14.60 27.35 4.59
N THR A 282 14.58 27.82 3.34
CA THR A 282 15.63 27.49 2.35
C THR A 282 17.02 27.88 2.85
N VAL A 283 17.17 29.10 3.38
CA VAL A 283 18.45 29.61 3.91
C VAL A 283 18.92 28.78 5.11
N ALA A 284 18.01 28.42 6.01
CA ALA A 284 18.34 27.57 7.16
C ALA A 284 18.84 26.18 6.72
N LEU A 285 18.15 25.53 5.78
CA LEU A 285 18.55 24.23 5.24
C LEU A 285 19.87 24.30 4.47
N GLN A 286 20.11 25.36 3.70
CA GLN A 286 21.40 25.60 3.04
C GLN A 286 22.54 25.75 4.05
N ALA A 287 22.30 26.40 5.19
CA ALA A 287 23.30 26.54 6.25
C ALA A 287 23.66 25.19 6.89
N ILE A 288 22.66 24.33 7.14
CA ILE A 288 22.88 22.95 7.61
C ILE A 288 23.71 22.16 6.59
N GLY A 289 23.30 22.21 5.32
CA GLY A 289 24.01 21.54 4.24
C GLY A 289 25.47 21.98 4.17
N LYS A 290 25.71 23.29 4.22
CA LYS A 290 27.06 23.88 4.22
C LYS A 290 27.91 23.44 5.41
N LYS A 291 27.34 23.38 6.61
CA LYS A 291 28.04 22.91 7.83
C LYS A 291 28.47 21.44 7.70
N ALA A 292 27.63 20.61 7.07
CA ALA A 292 27.91 19.20 6.81
C ALA A 292 28.69 18.96 5.49
N GLU A 293 29.15 20.01 4.82
CA GLU A 293 29.80 19.97 3.49
C GLU A 293 28.98 19.21 2.43
N THR A 294 27.67 19.40 2.45
CA THR A 294 26.69 18.85 1.50
C THR A 294 26.01 19.96 0.71
N THR A 295 25.33 19.58 -0.37
CA THR A 295 24.52 20.50 -1.17
C THR A 295 23.07 20.52 -0.67
N LEU A 296 22.33 21.57 -1.02
CA LEU A 296 20.89 21.64 -0.74
C LEU A 296 20.12 20.42 -1.29
N PHE A 297 20.53 19.90 -2.45
CA PHE A 297 19.98 18.65 -3.00
C PHE A 297 20.11 17.48 -2.02
N ILE A 298 21.31 17.26 -1.45
CA ILE A 298 21.55 16.16 -0.50
C ILE A 298 20.72 16.38 0.77
N THR A 299 20.65 17.62 1.28
CA THR A 299 19.85 17.96 2.47
C THR A 299 18.36 17.66 2.27
N LEU A 300 17.78 18.11 1.15
CA LEU A 300 16.36 17.86 0.85
C LEU A 300 16.08 16.40 0.53
N LEU A 301 17.00 15.71 -0.17
CA LEU A 301 16.90 14.27 -0.43
C LEU A 301 16.92 13.46 0.88
N SER A 302 17.76 13.85 1.85
CA SER A 302 17.77 13.23 3.19
C SER A 302 16.43 13.39 3.89
N ALA A 303 15.84 14.60 3.89
CA ALA A 303 14.52 14.83 4.45
C ALA A 303 13.43 14.02 3.72
N PHE A 304 13.50 13.95 2.39
CA PHE A 304 12.55 13.16 1.60
C PHE A 304 12.64 11.66 1.91
N LYS A 305 13.85 11.13 2.12
CA LYS A 305 14.04 9.73 2.57
C LYS A 305 13.48 9.47 3.95
N ILE A 306 13.56 10.44 4.88
CA ILE A 306 12.91 10.34 6.20
C ILE A 306 11.39 10.30 6.04
N LEU A 307 10.82 11.18 5.21
CA LEU A 307 9.39 11.16 4.92
C LEU A 307 8.94 9.78 4.41
N LEU A 308 9.66 9.22 3.43
CA LEU A 308 9.37 7.88 2.91
C LEU A 308 9.50 6.80 3.99
N TYR A 309 10.55 6.84 4.82
CA TYR A 309 10.70 5.93 5.96
C TYR A 309 9.50 5.98 6.92
N ARG A 310 9.00 7.18 7.25
CA ARG A 310 7.83 7.35 8.13
C ARG A 310 6.52 6.89 7.48
N TYR A 311 6.43 6.93 6.15
CA TYR A 311 5.24 6.53 5.39
C TYR A 311 5.18 5.02 5.07
N THR A 312 6.33 4.35 4.97
CA THR A 312 6.42 2.93 4.60
C THR A 312 6.83 2.03 5.75
N GLY A 313 7.43 2.59 6.82
CA GLY A 313 8.08 1.81 7.89
C GLY A 313 9.35 1.08 7.43
N GLN A 314 9.81 1.27 6.18
CA GLN A 314 10.98 0.59 5.62
C GLN A 314 12.26 1.36 5.92
N GLU A 315 13.27 0.66 6.44
CA GLU A 315 14.59 1.26 6.73
C GLU A 315 15.50 1.35 5.49
N ASP A 316 15.30 0.49 4.49
CA ASP A 316 16.08 0.50 3.25
C ASP A 316 15.32 1.25 2.14
N ILE A 317 15.70 2.50 1.88
CA ILE A 317 14.97 3.41 1.01
C ILE A 317 15.72 3.65 -0.30
N VAL A 318 15.08 3.29 -1.41
CA VAL A 318 15.57 3.48 -2.78
C VAL A 318 14.82 4.61 -3.48
N VAL A 319 15.55 5.65 -3.91
CA VAL A 319 14.98 6.81 -4.61
C VAL A 319 15.70 7.01 -5.94
N GLY A 320 14.95 7.19 -7.01
CA GLY A 320 15.49 7.58 -8.31
C GLY A 320 15.83 9.07 -8.35
N SER A 321 16.91 9.43 -9.05
CA SER A 321 17.22 10.83 -9.35
C SER A 321 17.64 10.96 -10.81
N GLY A 322 17.01 11.89 -11.53
CA GLY A 322 17.46 12.28 -12.86
C GLY A 322 18.77 13.07 -12.77
N ILE A 323 19.68 12.83 -13.72
CA ILE A 323 20.89 13.63 -13.89
C ILE A 323 21.04 14.08 -15.34
N VAL A 324 21.55 15.29 -15.53
CA VAL A 324 21.99 15.78 -16.84
C VAL A 324 23.45 15.38 -17.01
N ASN A 325 23.75 14.44 -17.92
CA ASN A 325 25.11 13.91 -18.08
C ASN A 325 26.00 14.80 -18.97
N ARG A 326 25.92 16.12 -18.79
CA ARG A 326 26.74 17.12 -19.49
C ARG A 326 27.93 17.50 -18.63
N ASN A 327 28.97 16.68 -18.66
CA ASN A 327 30.18 16.81 -17.84
C ASN A 327 31.39 17.40 -18.60
N ARG A 328 31.16 17.91 -19.81
CA ARG A 328 32.19 18.39 -20.74
C ARG A 328 31.72 19.65 -21.45
N ALA A 329 32.64 20.58 -21.71
CA ALA A 329 32.33 21.85 -22.35
C ALA A 329 31.82 21.67 -23.79
N GLU A 330 32.33 20.64 -24.48
CA GLU A 330 32.01 20.33 -25.87
C GLU A 330 30.53 19.93 -26.08
N ILE A 331 29.87 19.39 -25.04
CA ILE A 331 28.47 18.94 -25.09
C ILE A 331 27.49 19.89 -24.40
N GLU A 332 27.98 20.92 -23.69
CA GLU A 332 27.13 21.84 -22.93
C GLU A 332 26.18 22.65 -23.84
N GLY A 333 26.66 23.04 -25.02
CA GLY A 333 25.91 23.82 -26.02
C GLY A 333 25.15 22.99 -27.05
N LEU A 334 25.06 21.66 -26.91
CA LEU A 334 24.38 20.79 -27.90
C LEU A 334 22.90 20.59 -27.57
N ILE A 335 22.05 20.47 -28.58
CA ILE A 335 20.72 19.91 -28.44
C ILE A 335 20.80 18.38 -28.59
N GLY A 336 20.20 17.65 -27.66
CA GLY A 336 20.19 16.19 -27.66
C GLY A 336 19.74 15.57 -26.33
N CYS A 337 19.68 14.24 -26.27
CA CYS A 337 19.21 13.50 -25.09
C CYS A 337 20.38 13.07 -24.19
N PHE A 338 20.72 13.82 -23.15
CA PHE A 338 21.84 13.50 -22.23
C PHE A 338 21.37 13.01 -20.85
N VAL A 339 20.08 12.72 -20.68
CA VAL A 339 19.51 12.31 -19.40
C VAL A 339 19.93 10.88 -19.03
N ASN A 340 20.25 10.68 -17.75
CA ASN A 340 20.40 9.36 -17.14
C ASN A 340 19.70 9.35 -15.77
N SER A 341 19.43 8.17 -15.23
CA SER A 341 18.81 8.00 -13.91
C SER A 341 19.77 7.29 -12.96
N LEU A 342 19.98 7.87 -11.77
CA LEU A 342 20.73 7.26 -10.69
C LEU A 342 19.78 6.61 -9.68
N VAL A 343 20.20 5.50 -9.08
CA VAL A 343 19.45 4.76 -8.06
C VAL A 343 20.09 5.00 -6.70
N LEU A 344 19.47 5.84 -5.87
CA LEU A 344 20.03 6.28 -4.60
C LEU A 344 19.44 5.45 -3.47
N ARG A 345 20.06 4.30 -3.16
CA ARG A 345 19.70 3.43 -2.04
C ARG A 345 20.40 3.87 -0.75
N THR A 346 19.65 4.03 0.33
CA THR A 346 20.19 4.44 1.64
C THR A 346 19.55 3.63 2.75
N ASP A 347 20.39 3.15 3.67
CA ASP A 347 19.99 2.47 4.89
C ASP A 347 19.76 3.47 6.04
N LEU A 348 18.53 3.48 6.55
CA LEU A 348 18.05 4.28 7.68
C LEU A 348 17.94 3.45 8.97
N SER A 349 18.43 2.20 8.98
CA SER A 349 18.43 1.34 10.16
C SER A 349 19.19 1.95 11.33
N ASN A 350 18.82 1.49 12.53
CA ASN A 350 19.34 1.97 13.82
C ASN A 350 18.92 3.41 14.17
N ASN A 351 17.90 3.95 13.49
CA ASN A 351 17.30 5.25 13.77
C ASN A 351 18.37 6.36 13.93
N PRO A 352 19.14 6.71 12.89
CA PRO A 352 20.21 7.70 13.00
C PRO A 352 19.66 9.10 13.37
N THR A 353 20.54 10.02 13.74
CA THR A 353 20.20 11.45 13.73
C THR A 353 20.10 11.97 12.30
N PHE A 354 19.49 13.15 12.09
CA PHE A 354 19.48 13.76 10.76
C PHE A 354 20.90 14.03 10.23
N GLU A 355 21.82 14.54 11.06
CA GLU A 355 23.22 14.77 10.63
C GLU A 355 23.93 13.47 10.23
N GLU A 356 23.72 12.36 10.97
CA GLU A 356 24.26 11.05 10.63
C GLU A 356 23.72 10.55 9.28
N LEU A 357 22.40 10.66 9.07
CA LEU A 357 21.77 10.29 7.80
C LEU A 357 22.28 11.16 6.65
N LEU A 358 22.47 12.46 6.87
CA LEU A 358 23.01 13.38 5.89
C LEU A 358 24.40 12.93 5.39
N GLY A 359 25.25 12.45 6.30
CA GLY A 359 26.54 11.84 5.95
C GLY A 359 26.41 10.55 5.12
N ARG A 360 25.45 9.69 5.45
CA ARG A 360 25.15 8.47 4.67
C ARG A 360 24.69 8.82 3.26
N VAL A 361 23.72 9.72 3.13
CA VAL A 361 23.18 10.16 1.82
C VAL A 361 24.25 10.86 1.00
N ARG A 362 25.13 11.67 1.61
CA ARG A 362 26.30 12.27 0.93
C ARG A 362 27.17 11.18 0.30
N THR A 363 27.53 10.16 1.08
CA THR A 363 28.40 9.07 0.64
C THR A 363 27.79 8.31 -0.54
N VAL A 364 26.51 7.92 -0.43
CA VAL A 364 25.77 7.25 -1.50
C VAL A 364 25.70 8.11 -2.75
N THR A 365 25.34 9.39 -2.59
CA THR A 365 25.15 10.33 -3.70
C THR A 365 26.47 10.56 -4.44
N MET A 366 27.57 10.77 -3.72
CA MET A 366 28.89 10.94 -4.34
C MET A 366 29.38 9.67 -5.04
N GLY A 367 29.15 8.50 -4.44
CA GLY A 367 29.42 7.21 -5.07
C GLY A 367 28.63 7.03 -6.38
N ALA A 368 27.33 7.35 -6.37
CA ALA A 368 26.49 7.31 -7.56
C ALA A 368 26.97 8.28 -8.64
N TYR A 369 27.35 9.52 -8.29
CA TYR A 369 27.90 10.50 -9.24
C TYR A 369 29.25 10.07 -9.85
N ALA A 370 30.10 9.36 -9.09
CA ALA A 370 31.36 8.82 -9.61
C ALA A 370 31.15 7.70 -10.65
N HIS A 371 30.00 7.02 -10.60
CA HIS A 371 29.64 5.90 -11.49
C HIS A 371 28.40 6.20 -12.35
N LYS A 372 28.20 7.48 -12.68
CA LYS A 372 27.03 7.99 -13.40
C LYS A 372 27.00 7.70 -14.90
N ASP A 373 28.13 7.27 -15.46
CA ASP A 373 28.24 7.02 -16.90
C ASP A 373 27.55 5.68 -17.29
N LEU A 374 27.32 4.77 -16.32
CA LEU A 374 26.56 3.55 -16.56
C LEU A 374 25.09 3.90 -16.86
N PRO A 375 24.53 3.53 -18.02
CA PRO A 375 23.15 3.81 -18.36
C PRO A 375 22.18 3.01 -17.48
N PHE A 376 21.11 3.65 -17.04
CA PHE A 376 20.08 3.00 -16.22
C PHE A 376 19.51 1.74 -16.88
N GLY A 377 19.22 1.78 -18.18
CA GLY A 377 18.69 0.61 -18.91
C GLY A 377 19.62 -0.60 -18.82
N LYS A 378 20.92 -0.37 -19.00
CA LYS A 378 21.95 -1.42 -18.90
C LYS A 378 22.10 -1.94 -17.47
N LEU A 379 21.95 -1.07 -16.47
CA LEU A 379 21.97 -1.46 -15.06
C LEU A 379 20.80 -2.41 -14.73
N VAL A 380 19.59 -2.10 -15.20
CA VAL A 380 18.41 -2.97 -15.03
C VAL A 380 18.64 -4.34 -15.69
N GLU A 381 19.18 -4.36 -16.91
CA GLU A 381 19.49 -5.59 -17.64
C GLU A 381 20.51 -6.47 -16.89
N GLU A 382 21.58 -5.88 -16.39
CA GLU A 382 22.67 -6.60 -15.71
C GLU A 382 22.31 -7.12 -14.31
N LEU A 383 21.35 -6.48 -13.64
CA LEU A 383 20.85 -6.93 -12.34
C LEU A 383 19.82 -8.06 -12.47
N ARG A 384 19.37 -8.39 -13.70
CA ARG A 384 18.36 -9.43 -13.97
C ARG A 384 17.12 -9.33 -13.08
N GLN A 385 16.70 -8.11 -12.74
CA GLN A 385 15.46 -7.93 -11.99
C GLN A 385 14.27 -8.36 -12.85
N GLU A 386 13.34 -9.10 -12.24
CA GLU A 386 12.07 -9.45 -12.88
C GLU A 386 11.36 -8.16 -13.31
N ARG A 387 10.95 -8.12 -14.58
CA ARG A 387 10.18 -6.99 -15.10
C ARG A 387 8.72 -7.22 -14.80
N ASP A 388 8.11 -6.21 -14.21
CA ASP A 388 6.69 -6.19 -13.89
C ASP A 388 6.04 -5.01 -14.63
N ALA A 389 4.88 -5.23 -15.23
CA ALA A 389 4.08 -4.16 -15.86
C ALA A 389 3.42 -3.23 -14.82
N ASN A 390 3.45 -3.61 -13.55
CA ASN A 390 2.86 -2.90 -12.41
C ASN A 390 3.63 -1.66 -11.96
N TYR A 391 4.95 -1.62 -12.18
CA TYR A 391 5.82 -0.58 -11.63
C TYR A 391 7.16 -0.45 -12.37
N ASN A 392 7.80 0.72 -12.24
CA ASN A 392 9.14 0.95 -12.78
C ASN A 392 10.22 0.15 -12.01
N PRO A 393 11.18 -0.49 -12.70
CA PRO A 393 12.23 -1.29 -12.06
C PRO A 393 13.16 -0.43 -11.20
N LEU A 394 13.76 -1.04 -10.17
CA LEU A 394 14.70 -0.48 -9.19
C LEU A 394 14.15 0.64 -8.28
N PHE A 395 13.25 1.51 -8.75
CA PHE A 395 12.63 2.53 -7.92
C PHE A 395 11.26 2.95 -8.47
N GLN A 396 10.34 3.26 -7.56
CA GLN A 396 8.99 3.74 -7.89
C GLN A 396 8.77 5.21 -7.49
N VAL A 397 9.75 5.79 -6.80
CA VAL A 397 9.73 7.17 -6.32
C VAL A 397 10.98 7.89 -6.80
N SER A 398 10.83 9.16 -7.19
CA SER A 398 11.98 9.99 -7.58
C SER A 398 12.00 11.36 -6.93
N PHE A 399 13.20 11.93 -6.87
CA PHE A 399 13.48 13.25 -6.33
C PHE A 399 14.38 14.04 -7.28
N ALA A 400 14.07 15.33 -7.48
CA ALA A 400 14.89 16.22 -8.28
C ALA A 400 14.89 17.65 -7.71
N LEU A 401 16.07 18.28 -7.75
CA LEU A 401 16.23 19.72 -7.53
C LEU A 401 16.68 20.35 -8.85
N GLN A 402 15.79 21.13 -9.47
CA GLN A 402 16.05 21.80 -10.74
C GLN A 402 16.73 23.15 -10.49
N ASN A 403 18.02 23.21 -10.87
CA ASN A 403 18.83 24.42 -10.86
C ASN A 403 19.16 24.89 -12.28
N ASN A 404 18.34 24.51 -13.28
CA ASN A 404 18.59 24.92 -14.66
C ASN A 404 18.54 26.46 -14.73
N PRO A 405 19.56 27.13 -15.29
CA PRO A 405 19.53 28.56 -15.44
C PRO A 405 18.37 28.94 -16.37
N LYS A 406 17.28 29.44 -15.79
CA LYS A 406 16.25 30.18 -16.53
C LYS A 406 16.90 31.49 -16.96
N GLY A 407 17.66 31.45 -18.05
CA GLY A 407 18.18 32.67 -18.65
C GLY A 407 17.02 33.64 -18.89
N LYS A 408 17.24 34.94 -18.67
CA LYS A 408 16.29 35.93 -19.20
C LYS A 408 16.34 35.81 -20.72
N PHE A 409 15.29 35.26 -21.31
CA PHE A 409 15.14 35.17 -22.76
C PHE A 409 14.50 36.47 -23.23
N GLU A 410 15.20 37.22 -24.06
CA GLU A 410 14.75 38.53 -24.54
C GLU A 410 14.68 38.53 -26.06
N LEU A 411 13.47 38.42 -26.61
CA LEU A 411 13.24 38.65 -28.03
C LEU A 411 13.02 40.16 -28.25
N PRO A 412 13.80 40.84 -29.11
CA PRO A 412 13.63 42.26 -29.36
C PRO A 412 12.18 42.64 -29.70
N GLY A 413 11.61 43.57 -28.93
CA GLY A 413 10.25 44.06 -29.11
C GLY A 413 9.13 43.12 -28.62
N LEU A 414 9.47 42.05 -27.90
CA LEU A 414 8.50 41.06 -27.37
C LEU A 414 8.73 40.80 -25.88
N THR A 415 7.65 40.68 -25.13
CA THR A 415 7.64 40.13 -23.76
C THR A 415 7.29 38.64 -23.82
N ILE A 416 8.09 37.82 -23.15
CA ILE A 416 7.96 36.36 -23.13
C ILE A 416 7.43 35.92 -21.77
N THR A 417 6.41 35.07 -21.78
CA THR A 417 5.89 34.43 -20.56
C THR A 417 5.71 32.94 -20.83
N PHE A 418 6.38 32.09 -20.05
CA PHE A 418 6.15 30.64 -20.12
C PHE A 418 4.81 30.33 -19.46
N LEU A 419 3.95 29.64 -20.19
CA LEU A 419 2.66 29.20 -19.68
C LEU A 419 2.83 27.85 -19.00
N GLU A 420 2.17 27.68 -17.85
CA GLU A 420 2.15 26.41 -17.14
C GLU A 420 1.26 25.42 -17.89
N VAL A 421 1.78 24.23 -18.16
CA VAL A 421 1.03 23.19 -18.86
C VAL A 421 0.54 22.15 -17.84
N GLU A 422 -0.74 21.81 -17.92
CA GLU A 422 -1.34 20.76 -17.10
C GLU A 422 -0.64 19.42 -17.37
N ARG A 423 -0.01 18.84 -16.36
CA ARG A 423 0.54 17.48 -16.43
C ARG A 423 -0.54 16.48 -16.02
N THR A 424 -1.03 15.71 -16.99
CA THR A 424 -2.05 14.66 -16.78
C THR A 424 -1.47 13.26 -16.75
N LYS A 425 -0.14 13.12 -16.74
CA LYS A 425 0.58 11.84 -16.81
C LYS A 425 1.60 11.72 -15.68
N ALA A 426 1.74 10.52 -15.14
CA ALA A 426 2.75 10.18 -14.14
C ALA A 426 3.56 8.96 -14.58
N VAL A 427 4.89 9.12 -14.60
CA VAL A 427 5.82 8.05 -15.01
C VAL A 427 6.10 7.07 -13.88
N LEU A 428 6.05 7.58 -12.66
CA LEU A 428 6.35 6.86 -11.43
C LEU A 428 5.12 6.92 -10.51
N ASP A 429 5.16 6.20 -9.40
CA ASP A 429 4.10 6.29 -8.41
C ASP A 429 4.05 7.70 -7.81
N LEU A 430 5.24 8.24 -7.52
CA LEU A 430 5.41 9.54 -6.88
C LEU A 430 6.74 10.18 -7.31
N ARG A 431 6.72 11.49 -7.58
CA ARG A 431 7.91 12.28 -7.90
C ARG A 431 7.81 13.64 -7.22
N LEU A 432 8.88 14.05 -6.53
CA LEU A 432 9.03 15.39 -5.97
C LEU A 432 10.08 16.16 -6.77
N ASP A 433 9.65 17.21 -7.45
CA ASP A 433 10.53 18.20 -8.07
C ASP A 433 10.52 19.49 -7.25
N ILE A 434 11.70 20.07 -7.07
CA ILE A 434 11.88 21.33 -6.37
C ILE A 434 12.66 22.29 -7.28
N THR A 435 12.22 23.53 -7.36
CA THR A 435 12.91 24.61 -8.08
C THR A 435 13.23 25.74 -7.12
N GLU A 436 14.47 26.23 -7.11
CA GLU A 436 14.83 27.41 -6.32
C GLU A 436 14.40 28.69 -7.05
N THR A 437 13.65 29.54 -6.34
CA THR A 437 13.16 30.83 -6.83
C THR A 437 13.59 31.96 -5.88
N ASP A 438 13.29 33.21 -6.27
CA ASP A 438 13.50 34.38 -5.42
C ASP A 438 12.61 34.34 -4.16
N GLU A 439 11.43 33.71 -4.26
CA GLU A 439 10.44 33.60 -3.18
C GLU A 439 10.70 32.43 -2.22
N GLY A 440 11.51 31.44 -2.63
CA GLY A 440 11.80 30.26 -1.81
C GLY A 440 12.11 29.02 -2.64
N LEU A 441 11.58 27.87 -2.21
CA LEU A 441 11.60 26.65 -3.00
C LEU A 441 10.18 26.34 -3.47
N GLU A 442 9.96 26.43 -4.79
CA GLU A 442 8.74 26.00 -5.42
C GLU A 442 8.79 24.48 -5.59
N CYS A 443 7.87 23.77 -4.94
CA CYS A 443 7.81 22.32 -4.94
C CYS A 443 6.58 21.84 -5.69
N PHE A 444 6.72 20.74 -6.43
CA PHE A 444 5.56 20.04 -6.96
C PHE A 444 5.71 18.53 -6.89
N TRP A 445 4.59 17.89 -6.56
CA TRP A 445 4.40 16.46 -6.66
C TRP A 445 3.81 16.13 -8.03
N GLU A 446 4.35 15.11 -8.67
CA GLU A 446 3.69 14.36 -9.74
C GLU A 446 3.38 12.97 -9.19
N TYR A 447 2.13 12.52 -9.28
CA TYR A 447 1.69 11.28 -8.65
C TYR A 447 0.69 10.51 -9.51
N SER A 448 0.67 9.19 -9.35
CA SER A 448 -0.30 8.32 -10.03
C SER A 448 -1.68 8.43 -9.39
N THR A 449 -2.67 8.85 -10.18
CA THR A 449 -4.08 8.92 -9.74
C THR A 449 -4.74 7.54 -9.62
N ASP A 450 -4.07 6.48 -10.09
CA ASP A 450 -4.50 5.10 -9.82
C ASP A 450 -4.24 4.69 -8.37
N LEU A 451 -3.32 5.37 -7.69
CA LEU A 451 -2.82 5.00 -6.36
C LEU A 451 -3.20 6.02 -5.28
N PHE A 452 -3.15 7.31 -5.60
CA PHE A 452 -3.29 8.39 -4.62
C PHE A 452 -4.40 9.37 -4.95
N ASP A 453 -5.08 9.84 -3.90
CA ASP A 453 -5.96 10.99 -3.92
C ASP A 453 -5.18 12.30 -3.74
N ALA A 454 -5.70 13.39 -4.32
CA ALA A 454 -5.13 14.72 -4.16
C ALA A 454 -5.01 15.12 -2.68
N ALA A 455 -6.02 14.78 -1.86
CA ALA A 455 -6.01 15.07 -0.43
C ALA A 455 -4.83 14.40 0.31
N THR A 456 -4.43 13.19 -0.10
CA THR A 456 -3.29 12.46 0.47
C THR A 456 -1.97 13.16 0.15
N ILE A 457 -1.82 13.66 -1.07
CA ILE A 457 -0.63 14.41 -1.51
C ILE A 457 -0.55 15.80 -0.88
N ILE A 458 -1.69 16.45 -0.65
CA ILE A 458 -1.77 17.72 0.09
C ILE A 458 -1.29 17.52 1.53
N ARG A 459 -1.78 16.49 2.23
CA ARG A 459 -1.30 16.15 3.58
C ARG A 459 0.21 15.87 3.58
N MET A 460 0.68 15.03 2.65
CA MET A 460 2.10 14.72 2.49
C MET A 460 2.97 15.97 2.26
N SER A 461 2.46 16.98 1.56
CA SER A 461 3.14 18.27 1.37
C SER A 461 3.30 19.02 2.69
N GLY A 462 2.23 19.06 3.50
CA GLY A 462 2.27 19.61 4.87
C GLY A 462 3.28 18.87 5.74
N HIS A 463 3.30 17.54 5.70
CA HIS A 463 4.22 16.75 6.51
C HIS A 463 5.68 16.96 6.11
N PHE A 464 5.95 17.09 4.80
CA PHE A 464 7.28 17.40 4.32
C PHE A 464 7.74 18.78 4.79
N GLN A 465 6.85 19.78 4.78
CA GLN A 465 7.15 21.11 5.31
C GLN A 465 7.46 21.06 6.83
N THR A 466 6.58 20.47 7.64
CA THR A 466 6.80 20.32 9.09
C THR A 466 8.14 19.63 9.38
N LEU A 467 8.43 18.55 8.67
CA LEU A 467 9.68 17.81 8.82
C LEU A 467 10.91 18.69 8.53
N LEU A 468 10.87 19.48 7.47
CA LEU A 468 11.96 20.40 7.12
C LEU A 468 12.14 21.50 8.17
N GLU A 469 11.04 22.04 8.71
CA GLU A 469 11.07 23.03 9.78
C GLU A 469 11.67 22.43 11.06
N ALA A 470 11.28 21.21 11.44
CA ALA A 470 11.86 20.50 12.57
C ALA A 470 13.37 20.23 12.40
N ILE A 471 13.80 19.81 11.20
CA ILE A 471 15.22 19.61 10.87
C ILE A 471 15.99 20.93 10.98
N ALA A 472 15.40 22.04 10.55
CA ALA A 472 16.02 23.36 10.63
C ALA A 472 16.25 23.81 12.08
N VAL A 473 15.39 23.39 13.02
CA VAL A 473 15.49 23.68 14.45
C VAL A 473 16.51 22.78 15.15
N ASN A 474 16.44 21.46 14.95
CA ASN A 474 17.29 20.50 15.66
C ASN A 474 17.77 19.33 14.77
N PRO A 475 18.87 19.49 14.02
CA PRO A 475 19.39 18.44 13.15
C PRO A 475 20.07 17.27 13.91
N GLN A 476 20.20 17.35 15.25
CA GLN A 476 20.72 16.26 16.09
C GLN A 476 19.63 15.29 16.55
N GLN A 477 18.36 15.60 16.29
CA GLN A 477 17.24 14.74 16.65
C GLN A 477 17.25 13.45 15.83
N ARG A 478 16.83 12.35 16.45
CA ARG A 478 16.66 11.05 15.83
C ARG A 478 15.56 11.11 14.78
N ILE A 479 15.74 10.44 13.64
CA ILE A 479 14.82 10.57 12.51
C ILE A 479 13.39 10.09 12.82
N SER A 480 13.21 9.11 13.72
CA SER A 480 11.88 8.66 14.14
C SER A 480 11.15 9.67 15.02
N GLN A 481 11.89 10.54 15.71
CA GLN A 481 11.35 11.52 16.66
C GLN A 481 11.13 12.89 16.03
N LEU A 482 11.61 13.15 14.82
CA LEU A 482 11.36 14.41 14.14
C LEU A 482 9.84 14.56 13.87
N PRO A 483 9.23 15.69 14.28
CA PRO A 483 7.83 15.97 13.97
C PRO A 483 7.56 15.94 12.47
N ILE A 484 6.48 15.24 12.09
CA ILE A 484 5.98 15.22 10.71
C ILE A 484 4.51 15.66 10.63
N LEU A 485 3.75 15.58 11.71
CA LEU A 485 2.35 15.97 11.72
C LEU A 485 2.24 17.48 11.77
N THR A 486 1.28 18.02 11.04
CA THR A 486 0.90 19.43 11.26
C THR A 486 0.23 19.56 12.63
N GLU A 487 0.31 20.74 13.25
CA GLU A 487 -0.33 21.00 14.55
C GLU A 487 -1.84 20.66 14.53
N ALA A 488 -2.52 20.98 13.43
CA ALA A 488 -3.93 20.67 13.24
C ALA A 488 -4.21 19.15 13.17
N GLU A 489 -3.36 18.38 12.48
CA GLU A 489 -3.52 16.93 12.39
C GLU A 489 -3.17 16.23 13.71
N GLU A 490 -2.15 16.71 14.42
CA GLU A 490 -1.79 16.20 15.75
C GLU A 490 -2.91 16.43 16.76
N GLN A 491 -3.50 17.65 16.79
CA GLN A 491 -4.67 17.95 17.61
C GLN A 491 -5.85 17.04 17.26
N GLN A 492 -6.08 16.81 15.96
CA GLN A 492 -7.16 15.94 15.50
C GLN A 492 -6.98 14.48 15.98
N LEU A 493 -5.78 13.92 15.81
CA LEU A 493 -5.46 12.53 16.16
C LEU A 493 -5.41 12.29 17.67
N LEU A 494 -4.80 13.20 18.43
CA LEU A 494 -4.59 13.01 19.87
C LEU A 494 -5.80 13.45 20.70
N SER A 495 -6.48 14.52 20.29
CA SER A 495 -7.54 15.14 21.07
C SER A 495 -8.92 14.93 20.44
N GLU A 496 -9.18 15.48 19.26
CA GLU A 496 -10.56 15.59 18.72
C GLU A 496 -11.24 14.24 18.51
N TRP A 497 -10.55 13.26 17.93
CA TRP A 497 -11.11 11.92 17.73
C TRP A 497 -11.17 11.07 19.02
N ASN A 498 -10.53 11.54 20.10
CA ASN A 498 -10.50 10.90 21.41
C ASN A 498 -11.33 11.65 22.48
N GLN A 499 -12.11 12.66 22.08
CA GLN A 499 -13.09 13.35 22.93
C GLN A 499 -14.36 12.51 23.12
N THR A 500 -14.23 11.41 23.86
CA THR A 500 -15.30 10.41 24.06
C THR A 500 -15.90 10.45 25.45
N GLN A 501 -15.57 11.47 26.26
CA GLN A 501 -15.94 11.48 27.67
C GLN A 501 -17.45 11.65 27.86
N VAL A 502 -18.09 10.70 28.54
CA VAL A 502 -19.52 10.69 28.85
C VAL A 502 -19.73 10.31 30.32
N PRO A 503 -20.56 11.04 31.09
CA PRO A 503 -20.89 10.65 32.46
C PRO A 503 -21.56 9.27 32.52
N TYR A 504 -21.12 8.42 33.45
CA TYR A 504 -21.71 7.10 33.72
C TYR A 504 -21.61 6.77 35.22
N PRO A 505 -22.33 5.76 35.73
CA PRO A 505 -22.29 5.35 37.15
C PRO A 505 -20.95 4.69 37.54
N LYS A 506 -19.91 5.50 37.73
CA LYS A 506 -18.53 5.04 37.95
C LYS A 506 -18.23 4.53 39.35
N ASP A 507 -19.06 4.88 40.33
CA ASP A 507 -18.83 4.60 41.77
C ASP A 507 -19.63 3.38 42.26
N ILE A 508 -20.29 2.65 41.36
CA ILE A 508 -21.07 1.45 41.66
C ILE A 508 -20.53 0.23 40.92
N CYS A 509 -20.97 -0.94 41.36
CA CYS A 509 -20.62 -2.23 40.76
C CYS A 509 -21.73 -2.73 39.84
N ILE A 510 -21.38 -3.60 38.90
CA ILE A 510 -22.30 -4.03 37.82
C ILE A 510 -23.59 -4.67 38.34
N HIS A 511 -23.54 -5.43 39.44
CA HIS A 511 -24.73 -6.04 40.02
C HIS A 511 -25.69 -5.00 40.62
N GLN A 512 -25.19 -3.82 41.02
CA GLN A 512 -26.01 -2.72 41.54
C GLN A 512 -26.79 -2.03 40.42
N LEU A 513 -26.28 -2.03 39.17
CA LEU A 513 -27.05 -1.60 37.99
C LEU A 513 -28.25 -2.53 37.75
N PHE A 514 -28.04 -3.84 37.89
CA PHE A 514 -29.13 -4.82 37.86
C PHE A 514 -30.13 -4.60 38.99
N GLU A 515 -29.68 -4.41 40.24
CA GLU A 515 -30.57 -4.13 41.38
C GLU A 515 -31.42 -2.88 41.17
N ALA A 516 -30.81 -1.80 40.67
CA ALA A 516 -31.53 -0.57 40.33
C ALA A 516 -32.58 -0.80 39.23
N GLN A 517 -32.36 -1.73 38.30
CA GLN A 517 -33.35 -2.12 37.30
C GLN A 517 -34.46 -3.00 37.89
N VAL A 518 -34.14 -3.90 38.82
CA VAL A 518 -35.12 -4.73 39.54
C VAL A 518 -36.14 -3.84 40.28
N GLU A 519 -35.68 -2.74 40.88
CA GLU A 519 -36.57 -1.76 41.53
C GLU A 519 -37.51 -1.07 40.54
N LYS A 520 -37.08 -0.84 39.29
CA LYS A 520 -37.89 -0.17 38.26
C LYS A 520 -38.94 -1.09 37.64
N THR A 521 -38.57 -2.34 37.32
CA THR A 521 -39.42 -3.28 36.58
C THR A 521 -39.41 -4.68 37.18
N PRO A 522 -39.85 -4.86 38.44
CA PRO A 522 -39.66 -6.11 39.18
C PRO A 522 -40.40 -7.31 38.57
N ASP A 523 -41.59 -7.07 38.01
CA ASP A 523 -42.48 -8.13 37.53
C ASP A 523 -42.30 -8.41 36.02
N ALA A 524 -41.36 -7.71 35.36
CA ALA A 524 -40.98 -7.98 33.98
C ALA A 524 -40.12 -9.26 33.91
N VAL A 525 -40.19 -9.97 32.78
CA VAL A 525 -39.38 -11.18 32.56
C VAL A 525 -37.93 -10.79 32.28
N ALA A 526 -37.00 -11.28 33.11
CA ALA A 526 -35.58 -11.00 32.98
C ALA A 526 -34.87 -12.04 32.11
N VAL A 527 -35.15 -13.32 32.32
CA VAL A 527 -34.47 -14.42 31.63
C VAL A 527 -35.45 -15.54 31.27
N VAL A 528 -35.25 -16.13 30.10
CA VAL A 528 -36.02 -17.26 29.57
C VAL A 528 -35.07 -18.37 29.13
N PHE A 529 -35.37 -19.59 29.55
CA PHE A 529 -34.69 -20.81 29.09
C PHE A 529 -35.73 -21.91 28.88
N GLU A 530 -35.91 -22.32 27.62
CA GLU A 530 -36.95 -23.26 27.22
C GLU A 530 -38.34 -22.81 27.71
N ASP A 531 -39.07 -23.68 28.42
CA ASP A 531 -40.40 -23.42 28.97
C ASP A 531 -40.36 -22.68 30.32
N GLN A 532 -39.17 -22.33 30.83
CA GLN A 532 -38.98 -21.67 32.12
C GLN A 532 -38.60 -20.21 31.95
N GLN A 533 -39.07 -19.37 32.88
CA GLN A 533 -38.75 -17.96 32.92
C GLN A 533 -38.67 -17.45 34.35
N LEU A 534 -37.84 -16.43 34.59
CA LEU A 534 -37.78 -15.71 35.86
C LEU A 534 -38.01 -14.22 35.62
N THR A 535 -38.82 -13.61 36.48
CA THR A 535 -38.93 -12.15 36.55
C THR A 535 -37.67 -11.54 37.15
N TYR A 536 -37.47 -10.23 36.96
CA TYR A 536 -36.38 -9.48 37.59
C TYR A 536 -36.38 -9.67 39.12
N ARG A 537 -37.55 -9.66 39.75
CA ARG A 537 -37.71 -9.88 41.19
C ARG A 537 -37.29 -11.30 41.59
N GLU A 538 -37.79 -12.32 40.92
CA GLU A 538 -37.49 -13.72 41.25
C GLU A 538 -36.00 -14.02 41.05
N LEU A 539 -35.43 -13.58 39.93
CA LEU A 539 -33.99 -13.73 39.66
C LEU A 539 -33.16 -13.03 40.73
N ASN A 540 -33.50 -11.80 41.11
CA ASN A 540 -32.79 -11.07 42.15
C ASN A 540 -32.86 -11.77 43.51
N GLN A 541 -34.04 -12.26 43.90
CA GLN A 541 -34.21 -12.96 45.18
C GLN A 541 -33.41 -14.26 45.23
N GLN A 542 -33.44 -15.07 44.17
CA GLN A 542 -32.67 -16.32 44.10
C GLN A 542 -31.15 -16.04 44.09
N ALA A 543 -30.70 -15.03 43.34
CA ALA A 543 -29.30 -14.61 43.35
C ALA A 543 -28.85 -14.05 44.72
N ASN A 544 -29.73 -13.35 45.45
CA ASN A 544 -29.45 -12.87 46.80
C ASN A 544 -29.28 -14.02 47.79
N GLN A 545 -30.15 -15.03 47.74
CA GLN A 545 -30.05 -16.22 48.58
C GLN A 545 -28.73 -16.95 48.35
N LEU A 546 -28.37 -17.19 47.09
CA LEU A 546 -27.08 -17.76 46.74
C LEU A 546 -25.92 -16.88 47.22
N ALA A 547 -26.02 -15.56 47.09
CA ALA A 547 -24.97 -14.64 47.52
C ALA A 547 -24.72 -14.70 49.05
N HIS A 548 -25.78 -14.75 49.87
CA HIS A 548 -25.64 -14.92 51.32
C HIS A 548 -24.99 -16.25 51.68
N TYR A 549 -25.35 -17.33 50.98
CA TYR A 549 -24.71 -18.63 51.15
C TYR A 549 -23.22 -18.58 50.79
N LEU A 550 -22.86 -18.04 49.62
CA LEU A 550 -21.47 -17.90 49.18
C LEU A 550 -20.64 -17.03 50.14
N LYS A 551 -21.22 -15.99 50.73
CA LYS A 551 -20.56 -15.19 51.76
C LYS A 551 -20.21 -15.99 53.02
N LYS A 552 -21.11 -16.89 53.47
CA LYS A 552 -20.81 -17.81 54.59
C LYS A 552 -19.66 -18.76 54.25
N LEU A 553 -19.51 -19.11 52.97
CA LEU A 553 -18.42 -19.94 52.46
C LEU A 553 -17.12 -19.16 52.17
N GLY A 554 -17.12 -17.83 52.35
CA GLY A 554 -15.92 -17.00 52.28
C GLY A 554 -15.81 -16.10 51.05
N ALA A 555 -16.84 -16.02 50.20
CA ALA A 555 -16.90 -15.03 49.13
C ALA A 555 -16.91 -13.59 49.69
N LYS A 556 -16.03 -12.74 49.13
CA LYS A 556 -15.80 -11.35 49.54
C LYS A 556 -15.00 -10.63 48.43
N PRO A 557 -14.80 -9.29 48.51
CA PRO A 557 -14.00 -8.56 47.53
C PRO A 557 -12.67 -9.23 47.20
N GLU A 558 -12.32 -9.27 45.91
CA GLU A 558 -11.10 -9.88 45.34
C GLU A 558 -11.01 -11.42 45.41
N VAL A 559 -11.99 -12.12 45.97
CA VAL A 559 -12.01 -13.58 45.94
C VAL A 559 -12.53 -14.08 44.59
N LEU A 560 -11.72 -14.92 43.94
CA LEU A 560 -12.10 -15.61 42.70
C LEU A 560 -12.99 -16.82 42.99
N VAL A 561 -14.11 -16.90 42.28
CA VAL A 561 -15.07 -17.99 42.36
C VAL A 561 -15.23 -18.60 40.97
N GLY A 562 -14.89 -19.88 40.83
CA GLY A 562 -15.07 -20.59 39.57
C GLY A 562 -16.54 -20.86 39.29
N ILE A 563 -16.96 -20.83 38.03
CA ILE A 563 -18.28 -21.26 37.60
C ILE A 563 -18.14 -22.17 36.37
N CYS A 564 -18.47 -23.45 36.54
CA CYS A 564 -18.42 -24.48 35.51
C CYS A 564 -19.79 -25.13 35.35
N VAL A 565 -20.63 -24.56 34.49
CA VAL A 565 -22.02 -24.98 34.32
C VAL A 565 -22.46 -24.90 32.86
N GLU A 566 -23.45 -25.70 32.51
CA GLU A 566 -24.15 -25.57 31.24
C GLU A 566 -25.20 -24.45 31.29
N ARG A 567 -25.69 -24.04 30.10
CA ARG A 567 -26.70 -22.99 29.98
C ARG A 567 -27.98 -23.39 30.67
N SER A 568 -28.39 -22.57 31.63
CA SER A 568 -29.51 -22.82 32.54
C SER A 568 -29.91 -21.52 33.25
N LEU A 569 -31.01 -21.53 34.00
CA LEU A 569 -31.36 -20.38 34.86
C LEU A 569 -30.36 -20.26 36.02
N GLU A 570 -29.92 -21.40 36.54
CA GLU A 570 -28.92 -21.55 37.60
C GLU A 570 -27.59 -20.89 37.22
N MET A 571 -27.20 -20.96 35.95
CA MET A 571 -26.03 -20.25 35.43
C MET A 571 -26.10 -18.73 35.68
N ILE A 572 -27.25 -18.10 35.38
CA ILE A 572 -27.44 -16.66 35.57
C ILE A 572 -27.53 -16.31 37.06
N ILE A 573 -28.23 -17.14 37.84
CA ILE A 573 -28.31 -17.00 39.30
C ILE A 573 -26.91 -17.08 39.91
N GLY A 574 -26.08 -18.03 39.45
CA GLY A 574 -24.69 -18.21 39.85
C GLY A 574 -23.84 -16.97 39.62
N LEU A 575 -23.86 -16.42 38.40
CA LEU A 575 -23.10 -15.21 38.05
C LEU A 575 -23.49 -14.02 38.93
N LEU A 576 -24.79 -13.75 39.07
CA LEU A 576 -25.29 -12.65 39.89
C LEU A 576 -24.99 -12.90 41.38
N GLY A 577 -25.14 -14.13 41.86
CA GLY A 577 -24.86 -14.53 43.23
C GLY A 577 -23.40 -14.33 43.62
N ILE A 578 -22.45 -14.68 42.74
CA ILE A 578 -21.02 -14.43 42.95
C ILE A 578 -20.75 -12.92 43.10
N LEU A 579 -21.25 -12.11 42.16
CA LEU A 579 -21.02 -10.67 42.16
C LEU A 579 -21.65 -9.98 43.37
N LYS A 580 -22.87 -10.39 43.75
CA LYS A 580 -23.58 -9.89 44.93
C LYS A 580 -22.92 -10.32 46.24
N ALA A 581 -22.29 -11.50 46.26
CA ALA A 581 -21.46 -11.91 47.40
C ALA A 581 -20.17 -11.08 47.54
N GLY A 582 -19.81 -10.33 46.50
CA GLY A 582 -18.60 -9.52 46.41
C GLY A 582 -17.41 -10.24 45.76
N GLY A 583 -17.61 -11.47 45.28
CA GLY A 583 -16.57 -12.21 44.56
C GLY A 583 -16.49 -11.83 43.07
N ALA A 584 -15.40 -12.23 42.42
CA ALA A 584 -15.23 -12.15 40.98
C ALA A 584 -15.35 -13.54 40.36
N PHE A 585 -16.14 -13.69 39.30
CA PHE A 585 -16.34 -15.00 38.70
C PHE A 585 -15.24 -15.35 37.70
N VAL A 586 -14.90 -16.64 37.62
CA VAL A 586 -14.00 -17.23 36.63
C VAL A 586 -14.81 -18.26 35.85
N PRO A 587 -15.27 -17.95 34.62
CA PRO A 587 -16.02 -18.90 33.82
C PRO A 587 -15.10 -20.00 33.33
N ILE A 588 -15.54 -21.24 33.50
CA ILE A 588 -14.81 -22.45 33.11
C ILE A 588 -15.74 -23.23 32.18
N ASP A 589 -15.36 -23.37 30.91
CA ASP A 589 -16.20 -24.08 29.94
C ASP A 589 -16.05 -25.60 30.15
N PRO A 590 -17.12 -26.34 30.47
CA PRO A 590 -17.04 -27.80 30.64
C PRO A 590 -16.64 -28.52 29.34
N ALA A 591 -16.72 -27.87 28.17
CA ALA A 591 -16.28 -28.43 26.90
C ALA A 591 -14.75 -28.40 26.70
N TYR A 592 -13.99 -27.74 27.58
CA TYR A 592 -12.53 -27.72 27.52
C TYR A 592 -11.89 -29.06 27.88
N THR A 593 -10.63 -29.25 27.45
CA THR A 593 -9.90 -30.48 27.75
C THR A 593 -9.60 -30.59 29.24
N GLN A 594 -9.40 -31.80 29.75
CA GLN A 594 -9.04 -32.02 31.15
C GLN A 594 -7.74 -31.30 31.55
N GLU A 595 -6.79 -31.16 30.62
CA GLU A 595 -5.54 -30.41 30.86
C GLU A 595 -5.81 -28.91 31.01
N ASP A 596 -6.64 -28.32 30.14
CA ASP A 596 -7.01 -26.91 30.20
C ASP A 596 -7.81 -26.59 31.48
N LEU A 597 -8.77 -27.44 31.84
CA LEU A 597 -9.55 -27.32 33.07
C LEU A 597 -8.63 -27.37 34.31
N ALA A 598 -7.71 -28.34 34.36
CA ALA A 598 -6.76 -28.47 35.46
C ALA A 598 -5.84 -27.26 35.55
N TYR A 599 -5.38 -26.75 34.41
CA TYR A 599 -4.56 -25.55 34.37
C TYR A 599 -5.31 -24.30 34.85
N MET A 600 -6.52 -24.04 34.35
CA MET A 600 -7.34 -22.90 34.77
C MET A 600 -7.61 -22.93 36.27
N LEU A 601 -7.98 -24.09 36.84
CA LEU A 601 -8.20 -24.24 38.27
C LEU A 601 -6.91 -24.05 39.08
N SER A 602 -5.78 -24.54 38.58
CA SER A 602 -4.47 -24.36 39.24
C SER A 602 -3.95 -22.93 39.19
N ASP A 603 -4.14 -22.22 38.08
CA ASP A 603 -3.66 -20.84 37.91
C ASP A 603 -4.57 -19.85 38.63
N SER A 604 -5.89 -20.03 38.52
CA SER A 604 -6.87 -19.17 39.20
C SER A 604 -6.91 -19.35 40.71
N GLN A 605 -6.53 -20.54 41.20
CA GLN A 605 -6.58 -20.91 42.63
C GLN A 605 -7.94 -20.55 43.27
N VAL A 606 -9.03 -20.79 42.53
CA VAL A 606 -10.38 -20.49 43.00
C VAL A 606 -10.66 -21.20 44.32
N SER A 607 -11.18 -20.45 45.29
CA SER A 607 -11.50 -20.97 46.63
C SER A 607 -12.89 -21.61 46.70
N LEU A 608 -13.78 -21.19 45.80
CA LEU A 608 -15.15 -21.66 45.64
C LEU A 608 -15.38 -22.02 44.17
N LEU A 609 -16.14 -23.08 43.92
CA LEU A 609 -16.50 -23.53 42.59
C LEU A 609 -17.99 -23.86 42.51
N LEU A 610 -18.72 -23.11 41.68
CA LEU A 610 -20.11 -23.41 41.36
C LEU A 610 -20.12 -24.36 40.17
N THR A 611 -20.81 -25.48 40.32
CA THR A 611 -20.96 -26.49 39.27
C THR A 611 -22.31 -27.19 39.42
N THR A 612 -22.67 -28.07 38.49
CA THR A 612 -23.77 -29.01 38.67
C THR A 612 -23.24 -30.34 39.19
N LYS A 613 -24.08 -31.14 39.85
CA LYS A 613 -23.68 -32.47 40.35
C LYS A 613 -23.07 -33.37 39.26
N GLU A 614 -23.62 -33.32 38.05
CA GLU A 614 -23.10 -34.12 36.93
C GLU A 614 -21.70 -33.66 36.49
N LEU A 615 -21.49 -32.35 36.37
CA LEU A 615 -20.21 -31.79 35.95
C LEU A 615 -19.16 -31.89 37.05
N GLY A 616 -19.56 -31.75 38.32
CA GLY A 616 -18.72 -31.95 39.49
C GLY A 616 -17.94 -33.26 39.46
N ALA A 617 -18.60 -34.35 39.04
CA ALA A 617 -17.98 -35.67 38.91
C ALA A 617 -16.96 -35.80 37.76
N LYS A 618 -16.97 -34.86 36.79
CA LYS A 618 -16.10 -34.85 35.60
C LYS A 618 -14.94 -33.86 35.70
N LEU A 619 -14.90 -33.03 36.74
CA LEU A 619 -13.85 -32.05 36.94
C LEU A 619 -12.54 -32.71 37.41
N PRO A 620 -11.38 -32.14 37.03
CA PRO A 620 -10.09 -32.62 37.54
C PRO A 620 -9.95 -32.33 39.03
N GLU A 621 -8.99 -32.98 39.70
CA GLU A 621 -8.75 -32.80 41.13
C GLU A 621 -8.42 -31.33 41.47
N HIS A 622 -9.14 -30.76 42.44
CA HIS A 622 -8.99 -29.37 42.85
C HIS A 622 -9.25 -29.18 44.35
N GLN A 623 -8.81 -28.04 44.90
CA GLN A 623 -8.97 -27.71 46.32
C GLN A 623 -10.16 -26.78 46.61
N ALA A 624 -10.88 -26.35 45.58
CA ALA A 624 -12.04 -25.47 45.73
C ALA A 624 -13.16 -26.15 46.51
N ASN A 625 -13.85 -25.38 47.37
CA ASN A 625 -15.09 -25.83 47.99
C ASN A 625 -16.23 -25.76 46.95
N VAL A 626 -16.83 -26.90 46.66
CA VAL A 626 -17.81 -27.05 45.58
C VAL A 626 -19.21 -26.74 46.08
N VAL A 627 -19.95 -25.96 45.30
CA VAL A 627 -21.39 -25.73 45.47
C VAL A 627 -22.09 -26.32 44.25
N GLU A 628 -22.92 -27.34 44.47
CA GLU A 628 -23.72 -27.98 43.44
C GLU A 628 -25.02 -27.18 43.25
N ILE A 629 -25.04 -26.25 42.29
CA ILE A 629 -26.10 -25.24 42.18
C ILE A 629 -27.45 -25.79 41.68
N ASP A 630 -27.50 -27.06 41.30
CA ASP A 630 -28.72 -27.79 40.93
C ASP A 630 -29.32 -28.58 42.11
N THR A 631 -28.55 -28.89 43.15
CA THR A 631 -28.96 -29.78 44.26
C THR A 631 -28.90 -29.13 45.64
N ASP A 632 -27.99 -28.18 45.89
CA ASP A 632 -27.79 -27.54 47.19
C ASP A 632 -28.89 -26.53 47.57
N TRP A 633 -29.93 -26.40 46.74
CA TRP A 633 -31.03 -25.46 46.94
C TRP A 633 -31.80 -25.67 48.25
N GLU A 634 -31.81 -26.88 48.82
CA GLU A 634 -32.44 -27.10 50.14
C GLU A 634 -31.86 -26.18 51.23
N ILE A 635 -30.55 -25.93 51.18
CA ILE A 635 -29.85 -25.05 52.13
C ILE A 635 -29.91 -23.60 51.67
N ILE A 636 -29.73 -23.35 50.37
CA ILE A 636 -29.72 -21.98 49.82
C ILE A 636 -31.07 -21.28 50.01
N HIS A 637 -32.20 -22.02 49.92
CA HIS A 637 -33.54 -21.45 50.13
C HIS A 637 -33.78 -20.92 51.55
N GLU A 638 -32.98 -21.32 52.54
CA GLU A 638 -33.07 -20.83 53.92
C GLU A 638 -32.41 -19.44 54.09
N GLU A 639 -31.60 -19.00 53.13
CA GLU A 639 -30.92 -17.70 53.17
C GLU A 639 -31.87 -16.53 52.88
N SER A 640 -31.42 -15.32 53.25
CA SER A 640 -32.18 -14.08 53.02
C SER A 640 -32.38 -13.78 51.54
N ARG A 641 -33.56 -13.27 51.20
CA ARG A 641 -33.90 -12.80 49.84
C ARG A 641 -33.52 -11.34 49.60
N GLU A 642 -33.09 -10.62 50.63
CA GLU A 642 -32.69 -9.21 50.55
C GLU A 642 -31.28 -9.06 49.99
N ASN A 643 -31.01 -7.93 49.32
CA ASN A 643 -29.69 -7.66 48.74
C ASN A 643 -28.60 -7.70 49.83
N PRO A 644 -27.51 -8.46 49.66
CA PRO A 644 -26.44 -8.54 50.65
C PRO A 644 -25.66 -7.22 50.73
N LEU A 645 -25.31 -6.81 51.95
CA LEU A 645 -24.37 -5.69 52.15
C LEU A 645 -22.93 -6.18 51.95
N THR A 646 -22.15 -5.52 51.10
CA THR A 646 -20.74 -5.85 50.84
C THR A 646 -19.87 -4.58 50.83
N ASP A 647 -18.60 -4.73 51.21
CA ASP A 647 -17.61 -3.63 51.18
C ASP A 647 -16.97 -3.47 49.78
N LEU A 648 -17.72 -3.75 48.71
CA LEU A 648 -17.24 -3.74 47.33
C LEU A 648 -17.22 -2.31 46.76
N ASN A 649 -16.23 -1.99 45.94
CA ASN A 649 -16.17 -0.76 45.16
C ASN A 649 -15.88 -1.06 43.67
N SER A 650 -16.04 -0.05 42.81
CA SER A 650 -15.95 -0.24 41.36
C SER A 650 -14.55 -0.59 40.83
N GLU A 651 -13.48 -0.41 41.63
CA GLU A 651 -12.11 -0.81 41.28
C GLU A 651 -11.83 -2.30 41.58
N ASN A 652 -12.75 -2.98 42.27
CA ASN A 652 -12.66 -4.42 42.49
C ASN A 652 -12.91 -5.23 41.21
N LEU A 653 -12.38 -6.45 41.20
CA LEU A 653 -12.57 -7.40 40.09
C LEU A 653 -14.06 -7.75 39.94
N ALA A 654 -14.54 -7.74 38.69
CA ALA A 654 -15.83 -8.28 38.31
C ALA A 654 -15.68 -9.73 37.82
N TYR A 655 -14.68 -9.98 36.96
CA TYR A 655 -14.43 -11.30 36.41
C TYR A 655 -13.00 -11.49 35.94
N VAL A 656 -12.61 -12.76 35.77
CA VAL A 656 -11.36 -13.16 35.11
C VAL A 656 -11.68 -14.12 33.98
N ILE A 657 -11.41 -13.71 32.74
CA ILE A 657 -11.59 -14.56 31.55
C ILE A 657 -10.23 -14.97 31.01
N TYR A 658 -10.06 -16.26 30.73
CA TYR A 658 -8.83 -16.79 30.14
C TYR A 658 -8.82 -16.57 28.62
N ALA A 659 -7.85 -15.80 28.13
CA ALA A 659 -7.61 -15.57 26.71
C ALA A 659 -6.32 -16.28 26.26
N SER A 660 -6.33 -16.96 25.11
CA SER A 660 -5.10 -17.49 24.50
C SER A 660 -4.40 -16.35 23.75
N GLU A 661 -3.23 -15.92 24.24
CA GLU A 661 -2.46 -14.81 23.65
C GLU A 661 -1.03 -15.20 23.22
N SER A 662 -0.70 -16.49 23.13
CA SER A 662 0.63 -16.97 22.69
C SER A 662 0.67 -18.50 22.59
N ALA A 663 1.75 -19.09 22.06
CA ALA A 663 2.06 -20.52 22.21
C ALA A 663 2.34 -20.98 23.67
N GLU A 664 2.09 -20.11 24.66
CA GLU A 664 2.08 -20.41 26.09
C GLU A 664 0.64 -20.58 26.58
N LYS A 665 0.49 -21.19 27.76
CA LYS A 665 -0.81 -21.49 28.39
C LYS A 665 -1.74 -20.25 28.46
N PRO A 666 -3.07 -20.43 28.43
CA PRO A 666 -4.04 -19.32 28.39
C PRO A 666 -3.90 -18.39 29.60
N LYS A 667 -4.21 -17.10 29.44
CA LYS A 667 -3.92 -16.06 30.45
C LYS A 667 -5.21 -15.45 30.99
N GLY A 668 -5.36 -15.42 32.31
CA GLY A 668 -6.52 -14.79 32.95
C GLY A 668 -6.46 -13.26 32.89
N VAL A 669 -7.40 -12.62 32.20
CA VAL A 669 -7.51 -11.16 32.10
C VAL A 669 -8.36 -10.61 33.24
N LEU A 670 -7.77 -9.74 34.07
CA LEU A 670 -8.35 -9.22 35.30
C LEU A 670 -9.25 -7.99 35.02
N THR A 671 -10.55 -8.19 34.87
CA THR A 671 -11.50 -7.10 34.55
C THR A 671 -12.18 -6.56 35.80
N ILE A 672 -12.29 -5.23 35.89
CA ILE A 672 -12.89 -4.52 37.04
C ILE A 672 -14.31 -4.01 36.74
N HIS A 673 -15.11 -3.82 37.78
CA HIS A 673 -16.50 -3.34 37.66
C HIS A 673 -16.63 -2.01 36.94
N LYS A 674 -15.74 -1.05 37.22
CA LYS A 674 -15.75 0.29 36.64
C LYS A 674 -15.72 0.28 35.11
N GLY A 675 -14.91 -0.62 34.53
CA GLY A 675 -14.82 -0.81 33.09
C GLY A 675 -16.09 -1.41 32.50
N LEU A 676 -16.63 -2.42 33.18
CA LEU A 676 -17.84 -3.11 32.76
C LEU A 676 -19.08 -2.22 32.82
N CYS A 677 -19.22 -1.37 33.85
CA CYS A 677 -20.33 -0.41 33.94
C CYS A 677 -20.27 0.62 32.81
N ASN A 678 -19.07 1.11 32.46
CA ASN A 678 -18.89 2.01 31.31
C ASN A 678 -19.32 1.35 30.00
N LEU A 679 -18.87 0.10 29.77
CA LEU A 679 -19.24 -0.66 28.58
C LEU A 679 -20.76 -0.80 28.46
N VAL A 680 -21.42 -1.23 29.54
CA VAL A 680 -22.86 -1.54 29.52
C VAL A 680 -23.68 -0.29 29.21
N GLU A 681 -23.40 0.84 29.86
CA GLU A 681 -24.08 2.11 29.54
C GLU A 681 -23.85 2.54 28.08
N ALA A 682 -22.61 2.39 27.59
CA ALA A 682 -22.30 2.68 26.20
C ALA A 682 -23.07 1.76 25.22
N GLN A 683 -23.13 0.45 25.49
CA GLN A 683 -23.82 -0.53 24.66
C GLN A 683 -25.34 -0.34 24.64
N ILE A 684 -25.95 -0.02 25.79
CA ILE A 684 -27.38 0.31 25.86
C ILE A 684 -27.70 1.47 24.92
N SER A 685 -26.91 2.55 24.98
CA SER A 685 -27.12 3.72 24.12
C SER A 685 -26.81 3.45 22.65
N LEU A 686 -25.72 2.75 22.34
CA LEU A 686 -25.28 2.49 20.96
C LEU A 686 -26.22 1.55 20.22
N PHE A 687 -26.64 0.47 20.88
CA PHE A 687 -27.44 -0.58 20.27
C PHE A 687 -28.94 -0.39 20.47
N ASP A 688 -29.35 0.71 21.13
CA ASP A 688 -30.74 1.08 21.39
C ASP A 688 -31.51 -0.04 22.12
N VAL A 689 -30.86 -0.63 23.12
CA VAL A 689 -31.46 -1.73 23.93
C VAL A 689 -32.49 -1.14 24.88
N LYS A 690 -33.71 -1.65 24.82
CA LYS A 690 -34.90 -1.14 25.52
C LYS A 690 -35.55 -2.23 26.37
N PRO A 691 -36.46 -1.89 27.30
CA PRO A 691 -37.19 -2.90 28.08
C PRO A 691 -37.93 -3.95 27.24
N GLU A 692 -38.35 -3.61 26.01
CA GLU A 692 -39.02 -4.55 25.09
C GLU A 692 -38.04 -5.35 24.22
N SER A 693 -36.73 -5.12 24.36
CA SER A 693 -35.70 -5.86 23.64
C SER A 693 -35.66 -7.31 24.11
N ARG A 694 -35.49 -8.21 23.14
CA ARG A 694 -35.30 -9.65 23.30
C ARG A 694 -33.92 -9.98 22.78
N VAL A 695 -33.00 -10.19 23.70
CA VAL A 695 -31.58 -10.39 23.42
C VAL A 695 -31.28 -11.88 23.54
N LEU A 696 -30.68 -12.47 22.50
CA LEU A 696 -30.20 -13.84 22.56
C LEU A 696 -28.79 -13.87 23.17
N LEU A 697 -28.58 -14.68 24.21
CA LEU A 697 -27.23 -15.04 24.65
C LEU A 697 -26.64 -16.03 23.64
N PHE A 698 -25.76 -15.57 22.76
CA PHE A 698 -25.18 -16.42 21.72
C PHE A 698 -23.85 -17.02 22.15
N PHE A 699 -22.99 -16.26 22.83
CA PHE A 699 -21.63 -16.69 23.13
C PHE A 699 -21.51 -17.54 24.42
N SER A 700 -20.47 -18.36 24.53
CA SER A 700 -20.12 -19.08 25.77
C SER A 700 -19.73 -18.07 26.86
N LEU A 701 -19.94 -18.43 28.15
CA LEU A 701 -19.51 -17.59 29.28
C LEU A 701 -17.99 -17.40 29.33
N SER A 702 -17.23 -18.32 28.75
CA SER A 702 -15.77 -18.20 28.63
C SER A 702 -15.36 -17.21 27.54
N PHE A 703 -16.31 -16.64 26.79
CA PHE A 703 -16.09 -15.56 25.85
C PHE A 703 -16.71 -14.27 26.38
N ASP A 704 -15.90 -13.23 26.51
CA ASP A 704 -16.25 -12.00 27.22
C ASP A 704 -17.46 -11.25 26.62
N VAL A 705 -17.72 -11.36 25.32
CA VAL A 705 -18.92 -10.80 24.67
C VAL A 705 -20.22 -11.24 25.35
N SER A 706 -20.29 -12.48 25.86
CA SER A 706 -21.47 -12.97 26.60
C SER A 706 -21.77 -12.14 27.85
N ILE A 707 -20.74 -11.61 28.51
CA ILE A 707 -20.90 -10.75 29.70
C ILE A 707 -21.53 -9.41 29.29
N GLY A 708 -21.14 -8.88 28.13
CA GLY A 708 -21.79 -7.71 27.52
C GLY A 708 -23.27 -7.98 27.19
N GLU A 709 -23.58 -9.13 26.58
CA GLU A 709 -24.96 -9.55 26.28
C GLU A 709 -25.82 -9.61 27.55
N ILE A 710 -25.32 -10.23 28.62
CA ILE A 710 -26.03 -10.40 29.89
C ILE A 710 -26.31 -9.04 30.54
N PHE A 711 -25.27 -8.25 30.81
CA PHE A 711 -25.42 -7.05 31.64
C PHE A 711 -26.01 -5.86 30.89
N THR A 712 -25.85 -5.77 29.58
CA THR A 712 -26.58 -4.79 28.74
C THR A 712 -28.07 -5.07 28.76
N THR A 713 -28.46 -6.35 28.67
CA THR A 713 -29.87 -6.78 28.75
C THR A 713 -30.46 -6.44 30.12
N PHE A 714 -29.78 -6.85 31.19
CA PHE A 714 -30.26 -6.67 32.55
C PHE A 714 -30.29 -5.22 33.02
N SER A 715 -29.36 -4.39 32.58
CA SER A 715 -29.33 -2.98 32.99
C SER A 715 -30.30 -2.10 32.20
N SER A 716 -30.85 -2.59 31.08
CA SER A 716 -31.86 -1.90 30.26
C SER A 716 -33.31 -2.35 30.53
N GLY A 717 -33.51 -3.36 31.37
CA GLY A 717 -34.84 -3.94 31.63
C GLY A 717 -35.34 -4.90 30.57
N ALA A 718 -34.48 -5.27 29.62
CA ALA A 718 -34.78 -6.18 28.52
C ALA A 718 -34.86 -7.66 28.98
N THR A 719 -35.28 -8.55 28.09
CA THR A 719 -35.34 -10.00 28.37
C THR A 719 -34.20 -10.75 27.68
N LEU A 720 -33.45 -11.54 28.46
CA LEU A 720 -32.37 -12.41 28.00
C LEU A 720 -32.90 -13.80 27.66
N TYR A 721 -32.67 -14.26 26.44
CA TYR A 721 -33.04 -15.60 25.97
C TYR A 721 -31.80 -16.49 25.92
N LEU A 722 -31.87 -17.63 26.59
CA LEU A 722 -30.80 -18.63 26.60
C LEU A 722 -31.10 -19.70 25.55
N GLY A 723 -30.26 -19.80 24.51
CA GLY A 723 -30.34 -20.89 23.52
C GLY A 723 -29.45 -22.07 23.89
N LYS A 724 -29.87 -23.29 23.58
CA LYS A 724 -29.04 -24.50 23.74
C LYS A 724 -27.88 -24.53 22.73
N PRO A 725 -26.67 -24.98 23.08
CA PRO A 725 -25.53 -25.02 22.16
C PRO A 725 -25.83 -25.73 20.83
N GLU A 726 -26.63 -26.79 20.85
CA GLU A 726 -27.05 -27.55 19.66
C GLU A 726 -27.85 -26.70 18.67
N SER A 727 -28.54 -25.67 19.17
CA SER A 727 -29.33 -24.74 18.35
C SER A 727 -28.45 -23.82 17.50
N PHE A 728 -27.14 -23.73 17.78
CA PHE A 728 -26.20 -22.89 17.05
C PHE A 728 -25.36 -23.66 16.01
N LEU A 729 -25.47 -24.99 15.99
CA LEU A 729 -24.68 -25.87 15.12
C LEU A 729 -25.10 -25.81 13.64
N SER A 730 -26.30 -25.31 13.33
CA SER A 730 -26.79 -25.16 11.96
C SER A 730 -27.57 -23.87 11.77
N GLY A 731 -27.50 -23.30 10.56
CA GLY A 731 -28.27 -22.09 10.21
C GLY A 731 -29.77 -22.29 10.42
N SER A 732 -30.32 -23.46 10.06
CA SER A 732 -31.74 -23.77 10.24
C SER A 732 -32.20 -23.79 11.70
N ALA A 733 -31.40 -24.35 12.61
CA ALA A 733 -31.75 -24.40 14.03
C ALA A 733 -31.69 -23.01 14.65
N LEU A 734 -30.65 -22.23 14.33
CA LEU A 734 -30.52 -20.85 14.80
C LEU A 734 -31.67 -19.97 14.28
N MET A 735 -32.05 -20.13 13.01
CA MET A 735 -33.22 -19.44 12.45
C MET A 735 -34.51 -19.74 13.18
N GLN A 736 -34.77 -21.02 13.45
CA GLN A 736 -35.98 -21.44 14.16
C GLN A 736 -36.04 -20.77 15.54
N LEU A 737 -34.92 -20.80 16.27
CA LEU A 737 -34.78 -20.15 17.58
C LEU A 737 -35.06 -18.64 17.51
N LEU A 738 -34.47 -17.94 16.54
CA LEU A 738 -34.66 -16.50 16.35
C LEU A 738 -36.13 -16.14 16.06
N ARG A 739 -36.83 -16.97 15.27
CA ARG A 739 -38.25 -16.79 14.94
C ARG A 739 -39.16 -17.11 16.13
N GLU A 740 -38.92 -18.24 16.79
CA GLU A 740 -39.72 -18.74 17.92
C GLU A 740 -39.74 -17.75 19.08
N TYR A 741 -38.58 -17.25 19.48
CA TYR A 741 -38.48 -16.26 20.55
C TYR A 741 -38.69 -14.81 20.09
N ALA A 742 -38.89 -14.59 18.78
CA ALA A 742 -38.99 -13.28 18.15
C ALA A 742 -37.83 -12.34 18.57
N ILE A 743 -36.60 -12.87 18.53
CA ILE A 743 -35.38 -12.16 18.91
C ILE A 743 -35.23 -10.90 18.05
N ASN A 744 -34.93 -9.77 18.70
CA ASN A 744 -34.80 -8.48 18.02
C ASN A 744 -33.40 -7.85 18.13
N HIS A 745 -32.56 -8.33 19.06
CA HIS A 745 -31.15 -7.97 19.20
C HIS A 745 -30.29 -9.24 19.27
N VAL A 746 -29.23 -9.30 18.49
CA VAL A 746 -28.30 -10.43 18.52
C VAL A 746 -26.86 -9.97 18.28
N SER A 747 -25.92 -10.58 19.01
CA SER A 747 -24.51 -10.51 18.67
C SER A 747 -24.09 -11.82 18.03
N LEU A 748 -23.47 -11.77 16.85
CA LEU A 748 -23.05 -12.94 16.10
C LEU A 748 -21.65 -12.75 15.52
N LEU A 749 -21.01 -13.86 15.18
CA LEU A 749 -19.86 -13.83 14.29
C LEU A 749 -20.32 -13.60 12.85
N PRO A 750 -19.56 -12.89 12.00
CA PRO A 750 -19.85 -12.81 10.56
C PRO A 750 -20.08 -14.17 9.89
N SER A 751 -19.29 -15.18 10.25
CA SER A 751 -19.48 -16.57 9.81
C SER A 751 -20.85 -17.16 10.21
N ALA A 752 -21.30 -16.95 11.45
CA ALA A 752 -22.62 -17.39 11.91
C ALA A 752 -23.75 -16.61 11.22
N LEU A 753 -23.57 -15.31 11.01
CA LEU A 753 -24.52 -14.45 10.29
C LEU A 753 -24.67 -14.87 8.82
N ARG A 754 -23.60 -15.37 8.20
CA ARG A 754 -23.61 -15.89 6.81
C ARG A 754 -24.51 -17.11 6.65
N LEU A 755 -24.61 -17.97 7.67
CA LEU A 755 -25.50 -19.13 7.65
C LEU A 755 -27.00 -18.76 7.61
N LEU A 756 -27.33 -17.50 7.89
CA LEU A 756 -28.69 -16.96 7.91
C LEU A 756 -29.01 -16.16 6.64
N LEU A 757 -28.13 -16.14 5.63
CA LEU A 757 -28.32 -15.36 4.41
C LEU A 757 -29.61 -15.74 3.69
N HIS A 758 -30.26 -14.74 3.09
CA HIS A 758 -31.51 -14.86 2.32
C HIS A 758 -32.76 -15.22 3.14
N GLU A 759 -32.68 -15.19 4.47
CA GLU A 759 -33.77 -15.62 5.33
C GLU A 759 -34.57 -14.46 5.90
N GLU A 760 -35.89 -14.65 5.99
CA GLU A 760 -36.78 -13.64 6.53
C GLU A 760 -36.82 -13.74 8.07
N LEU A 761 -36.33 -12.68 8.72
CA LEU A 761 -36.28 -12.52 10.17
C LEU A 761 -36.89 -11.15 10.55
N PRO A 762 -38.21 -10.97 10.46
CA PRO A 762 -38.87 -9.67 10.57
C PRO A 762 -38.77 -9.03 11.95
N SER A 763 -38.57 -9.84 13.00
CA SER A 763 -38.39 -9.34 14.37
C SER A 763 -36.99 -8.78 14.62
N LEU A 764 -35.98 -9.17 13.83
CA LEU A 764 -34.58 -8.85 14.05
C LEU A 764 -34.28 -7.41 13.60
N ARG A 765 -33.96 -6.54 14.56
CA ARG A 765 -33.77 -5.09 14.35
C ARG A 765 -32.31 -4.65 14.43
N THR A 766 -31.58 -5.20 15.39
CA THR A 766 -30.18 -4.83 15.66
C THR A 766 -29.32 -6.08 15.60
N ILE A 767 -28.28 -6.03 14.75
CA ILE A 767 -27.31 -7.09 14.56
C ILE A 767 -25.94 -6.52 14.90
N ILE A 768 -25.25 -7.18 15.81
CA ILE A 768 -23.90 -6.80 16.23
C ILE A 768 -22.96 -7.90 15.73
N VAL A 769 -21.96 -7.52 14.93
CA VAL A 769 -20.93 -8.46 14.48
C VAL A 769 -19.59 -8.10 15.09
N SER A 770 -18.85 -9.11 15.54
CA SER A 770 -17.53 -8.95 16.17
C SER A 770 -16.65 -10.16 15.86
N GLY A 771 -15.35 -10.03 16.09
CA GLY A 771 -14.40 -11.16 16.06
C GLY A 771 -13.89 -11.59 14.68
N GLU A 772 -14.50 -11.19 13.56
CA GLU A 772 -14.03 -11.50 12.20
C GLU A 772 -14.18 -10.31 11.25
N ASN A 773 -13.51 -10.39 10.10
CA ASN A 773 -13.84 -9.51 8.98
C ASN A 773 -15.24 -9.88 8.48
N CYS A 774 -16.13 -8.89 8.39
CA CYS A 774 -17.42 -9.06 7.75
C CYS A 774 -17.26 -8.86 6.22
N SER A 775 -18.12 -9.45 5.40
CA SER A 775 -18.07 -9.26 3.95
C SER A 775 -19.03 -8.16 3.50
N SER A 776 -18.75 -7.51 2.38
CA SER A 776 -19.63 -6.48 1.80
C SER A 776 -21.02 -7.03 1.43
N GLU A 777 -21.10 -8.32 1.08
CA GLU A 777 -22.35 -9.03 0.84
C GLU A 777 -23.22 -9.09 2.11
N LEU A 778 -22.62 -9.49 3.24
CA LEU A 778 -23.31 -9.54 4.53
C LEU A 778 -23.78 -8.15 4.96
N VAL A 779 -22.94 -7.13 4.79
CA VAL A 779 -23.32 -5.75 5.08
C VAL A 779 -24.50 -5.32 4.23
N THR A 780 -24.43 -5.50 2.92
CA THR A 780 -25.48 -5.05 2.00
C THR A 780 -26.81 -5.72 2.33
N PHE A 781 -26.81 -7.02 2.62
CA PHE A 781 -28.03 -7.74 2.95
C PHE A 781 -28.60 -7.35 4.32
N TRP A 782 -27.78 -7.36 5.37
CA TRP A 782 -28.25 -7.20 6.76
C TRP A 782 -28.40 -5.77 7.24
N SER A 783 -27.76 -4.79 6.60
CA SER A 783 -28.00 -3.35 6.87
C SER A 783 -29.30 -2.85 6.23
N LYS A 784 -29.94 -3.65 5.38
CA LYS A 784 -31.22 -3.30 4.78
C LYS A 784 -32.32 -3.37 5.83
N ASP A 785 -32.97 -2.24 6.08
CA ASP A 785 -34.10 -2.08 7.02
C ASP A 785 -33.78 -2.46 8.48
N ARG A 786 -32.49 -2.56 8.84
CA ARG A 786 -32.01 -2.96 10.17
C ARG A 786 -30.72 -2.22 10.51
N LYS A 787 -30.39 -2.15 11.81
CA LYS A 787 -29.10 -1.64 12.26
C LYS A 787 -28.10 -2.78 12.32
N LEU A 788 -27.01 -2.64 11.58
CA LEU A 788 -25.88 -3.57 11.61
C LEU A 788 -24.66 -2.83 12.16
N PHE A 789 -24.07 -3.34 13.24
CA PHE A 789 -22.89 -2.76 13.86
C PHE A 789 -21.71 -3.70 13.74
N ASN A 790 -20.58 -3.21 13.22
CA ASN A 790 -19.31 -3.90 13.31
C ASN A 790 -18.56 -3.42 14.55
N VAL A 791 -18.15 -4.36 15.40
CA VAL A 791 -17.54 -4.09 16.69
C VAL A 791 -16.11 -4.60 16.71
N TYR A 792 -15.22 -3.77 17.23
CA TYR A 792 -13.86 -4.13 17.57
C TYR A 792 -13.65 -4.01 19.08
N GLY A 793 -12.93 -4.96 19.67
CA GLY A 793 -12.47 -4.91 21.04
C GLY A 793 -11.51 -6.05 21.35
N SER A 794 -10.89 -5.95 22.52
CA SER A 794 -10.05 -6.98 23.12
C SER A 794 -10.50 -7.22 24.56
N THR A 795 -10.23 -8.41 25.09
CA THR A 795 -10.59 -8.76 26.46
C THR A 795 -9.91 -7.85 27.47
N GLU A 796 -8.68 -7.44 27.19
CA GLU A 796 -7.87 -6.50 27.97
C GLU A 796 -8.43 -5.08 28.01
N ALA A 797 -9.34 -4.76 27.10
CA ALA A 797 -10.04 -3.49 27.02
C ALA A 797 -11.55 -3.62 27.31
N THR A 798 -11.99 -4.68 27.98
CA THR A 798 -13.39 -4.93 28.35
C THR A 798 -14.31 -5.00 27.11
N ILE A 799 -14.19 -6.08 26.34
CA ILE A 799 -15.14 -6.55 25.32
C ILE A 799 -15.23 -5.69 24.05
N CYS A 800 -15.64 -4.44 24.17
CA CYS A 800 -15.86 -3.53 23.04
C CYS A 800 -15.13 -2.22 23.29
N THR A 801 -14.35 -1.81 22.29
CA THR A 801 -13.58 -0.58 22.32
C THR A 801 -14.03 0.39 21.25
N ALA A 802 -14.40 -0.13 20.08
CA ALA A 802 -14.77 0.67 18.93
C ALA A 802 -15.94 0.07 18.16
N VAL A 803 -16.78 0.92 17.59
CA VAL A 803 -17.98 0.51 16.85
C VAL A 803 -18.09 1.28 15.54
N ALA A 804 -18.53 0.59 14.50
CA ALA A 804 -18.95 1.14 13.23
C ALA A 804 -20.41 0.76 12.98
N GLU A 805 -21.27 1.73 12.67
CA GLU A 805 -22.57 1.43 12.06
C GLU A 805 -22.36 1.18 10.56
N CYS A 806 -22.86 0.06 10.06
CA CYS A 806 -22.67 -0.37 8.69
C CYS A 806 -23.82 0.16 7.81
N ASP A 807 -23.51 1.13 6.96
CA ASP A 807 -24.48 1.69 6.00
C ASP A 807 -24.73 0.77 4.80
N HIS A 808 -25.98 0.75 4.33
CA HIS A 808 -26.38 0.04 3.13
C HIS A 808 -25.66 0.58 1.88
N GLY A 809 -24.90 -0.27 1.20
CA GLY A 809 -24.17 0.05 -0.04
C GLY A 809 -22.70 0.45 0.16
N SER A 810 -22.20 0.45 1.41
CA SER A 810 -20.78 0.66 1.69
C SER A 810 -19.93 -0.54 1.25
N GLN A 811 -18.95 -0.32 0.37
CA GLN A 811 -18.09 -1.37 -0.19
C GLN A 811 -16.93 -1.79 0.71
N LYS A 812 -16.63 -1.04 1.77
CA LYS A 812 -15.55 -1.35 2.73
C LYS A 812 -16.09 -1.30 4.16
N LEU A 813 -15.79 -2.33 4.94
CA LEU A 813 -15.97 -2.33 6.38
C LEU A 813 -14.75 -1.67 7.01
N GLY A 814 -14.91 -0.46 7.50
CA GLY A 814 -13.82 0.27 8.15
C GLY A 814 -14.29 1.62 8.64
N ILE A 815 -15.19 1.63 9.64
CA ILE A 815 -15.71 2.86 10.28
C ILE A 815 -15.75 2.74 11.81
N CYS A 816 -14.74 2.10 12.43
CA CYS A 816 -14.72 1.96 13.89
C CYS A 816 -14.27 3.28 14.55
N ARG A 817 -15.13 3.85 15.40
CA ARG A 817 -14.80 4.96 16.32
C ARG A 817 -14.82 4.46 17.76
N PRO A 818 -14.02 5.05 18.66
CA PRO A 818 -14.03 4.67 20.06
C PRO A 818 -15.42 4.85 20.67
N ILE A 819 -15.83 3.92 21.53
CA ILE A 819 -17.03 4.06 22.36
C ILE A 819 -16.78 5.07 23.50
N ALA A 820 -17.83 5.38 24.25
CA ALA A 820 -17.76 6.31 25.38
C ALA A 820 -16.61 5.97 26.35
N ASN A 821 -15.88 7.02 26.73
CA ASN A 821 -14.73 7.01 27.66
C ASN A 821 -13.52 6.17 27.22
N LYS A 822 -13.48 5.67 25.98
CA LYS A 822 -12.33 4.98 25.37
C LYS A 822 -11.53 5.93 24.49
N GLN A 823 -10.23 5.68 24.41
CA GLN A 823 -9.32 6.43 23.54
C GLN A 823 -8.54 5.44 22.67
N LEU A 824 -8.32 5.80 21.41
CA LEU A 824 -7.59 4.99 20.44
C LEU A 824 -6.44 5.79 19.85
N TYR A 825 -5.27 5.18 19.82
CA TYR A 825 -4.06 5.77 19.27
C TYR A 825 -3.45 4.78 18.29
N ILE A 826 -3.03 5.26 17.12
CA ILE A 826 -2.28 4.46 16.15
C ILE A 826 -0.86 4.99 16.15
N LEU A 827 0.07 4.17 16.60
CA LEU A 827 1.45 4.58 16.87
C LEU A 827 2.46 3.73 16.10
N ASP A 828 3.63 4.31 15.84
CA ASP A 828 4.78 3.56 15.35
C ASP A 828 5.54 2.86 16.50
N SER A 829 6.58 2.10 16.15
CA SER A 829 7.39 1.35 17.12
C SER A 829 8.15 2.22 18.13
N ASN A 830 8.18 3.55 17.94
CA ASN A 830 8.78 4.52 18.84
C ASN A 830 7.72 5.28 19.65
N LEU A 831 6.47 4.79 19.68
CA LEU A 831 5.33 5.42 20.33
C LEU A 831 5.02 6.83 19.81
N GLN A 832 5.36 7.11 18.54
CA GLN A 832 4.96 8.35 17.87
C GLN A 832 3.67 8.13 17.10
N THR A 833 2.81 9.14 17.04
CA THR A 833 1.61 9.12 16.21
C THR A 833 1.98 9.03 14.73
N VAL A 834 1.27 8.16 14.00
CA VAL A 834 1.42 8.04 12.55
C VAL A 834 0.44 8.96 11.81
N PRO A 835 0.78 9.48 10.62
CA PRO A 835 -0.14 10.32 9.85
C PRO A 835 -1.39 9.60 9.39
N ILE A 836 -2.45 10.35 9.07
CA ILE A 836 -3.69 9.79 8.54
C ILE A 836 -3.41 9.03 7.23
N GLY A 837 -3.87 7.77 7.19
CA GLY A 837 -3.69 6.84 6.07
C GLY A 837 -2.47 5.91 6.19
N ILE A 838 -1.62 6.11 7.21
CA ILE A 838 -0.41 5.31 7.43
C ILE A 838 -0.67 4.21 8.46
N PRO A 839 -0.26 2.95 8.16
CA PRO A 839 -0.34 1.85 9.11
C PRO A 839 0.52 2.08 10.35
N GLY A 840 -0.03 1.77 11.51
CA GLY A 840 0.67 1.68 12.79
C GLY A 840 -0.03 0.69 13.72
N GLU A 841 0.57 0.45 14.88
CA GLU A 841 -0.01 -0.42 15.90
C GLU A 841 -1.12 0.32 16.66
N LEU A 842 -2.24 -0.36 16.91
CA LEU A 842 -3.36 0.17 17.68
C LEU A 842 -3.08 0.06 19.19
N TYR A 843 -3.29 1.16 19.90
CA TYR A 843 -3.21 1.27 21.36
C TYR A 843 -4.54 1.76 21.90
N ILE A 844 -4.96 1.17 23.02
CA ILE A 844 -6.25 1.47 23.66
C ILE A 844 -5.99 2.15 25.01
N GLY A 845 -6.59 3.32 25.21
CA GLY A 845 -6.59 4.06 26.46
C GLY A 845 -8.01 4.29 26.99
N GLY A 846 -8.09 5.01 28.11
CA GLY A 846 -9.35 5.38 28.75
C GLY A 846 -9.92 4.32 29.70
N ILE A 847 -11.20 4.43 30.00
CA ILE A 847 -11.88 3.60 31.00
C ILE A 847 -12.10 2.19 30.49
N GLY A 848 -11.92 1.19 31.35
CA GLY A 848 -12.15 -0.23 31.02
C GLY A 848 -10.94 -0.95 30.43
N LEU A 849 -9.73 -0.43 30.67
CA LEU A 849 -8.56 -1.29 30.63
C LEU A 849 -8.58 -2.27 31.81
N ALA A 850 -8.27 -3.52 31.54
CA ALA A 850 -8.08 -4.54 32.56
C ALA A 850 -6.99 -4.11 33.56
N ARG A 851 -7.04 -4.67 34.76
CA ARG A 851 -6.00 -4.46 35.77
C ARG A 851 -4.66 -5.01 35.27
N GLY A 852 -4.70 -6.14 34.57
CA GLY A 852 -3.56 -6.83 33.97
C GLY A 852 -3.89 -8.30 33.73
N TYR A 853 -2.85 -9.12 33.67
CA TYR A 853 -2.97 -10.57 33.59
C TYR A 853 -2.73 -11.22 34.95
N LEU A 854 -3.53 -12.23 35.28
CA LEU A 854 -3.41 -13.02 36.50
C LEU A 854 -2.04 -13.72 36.53
N ASN A 855 -1.34 -13.62 37.67
CA ASN A 855 -0.02 -14.21 37.91
C ASN A 855 1.09 -13.84 36.90
N CYS A 856 0.88 -12.81 36.06
CA CYS A 856 1.78 -12.45 34.96
C CYS A 856 2.20 -10.96 35.00
N PRO A 857 2.93 -10.51 36.03
CA PRO A 857 3.28 -9.09 36.21
C PRO A 857 4.23 -8.54 35.13
N GLU A 858 5.18 -9.36 34.67
CA GLU A 858 6.12 -8.95 33.62
C GLU A 858 5.39 -8.65 32.30
N LEU A 859 4.54 -9.58 31.84
CA LEU A 859 3.72 -9.39 30.65
C LEU A 859 2.74 -8.22 30.83
N THR A 860 2.16 -8.07 32.01
CA THR A 860 1.29 -6.92 32.32
C THR A 860 2.03 -5.60 32.09
N SER A 861 3.27 -5.47 32.58
CA SER A 861 4.06 -4.25 32.37
C SER A 861 4.46 -4.01 30.92
N GLN A 862 4.60 -5.07 30.12
CA GLN A 862 4.93 -4.98 28.70
C GLN A 862 3.73 -4.58 27.83
N LYS A 863 2.52 -5.08 28.16
CA LYS A 863 1.29 -4.85 27.40
C LYS A 863 0.50 -3.63 27.88
N PHE A 864 0.54 -3.31 29.18
CA PHE A 864 -0.13 -2.14 29.76
C PHE A 864 0.91 -1.07 30.13
N ILE A 865 1.25 -0.22 29.16
CA ILE A 865 2.28 0.81 29.29
C ILE A 865 1.69 2.14 29.79
N PHE A 866 2.55 3.07 30.20
CA PHE A 866 2.14 4.45 30.52
C PHE A 866 1.55 5.16 29.29
N ASN A 867 0.50 5.97 29.48
CA ASN A 867 -0.08 6.79 28.42
C ASN A 867 0.63 8.17 28.36
N PRO A 868 1.49 8.43 27.36
CA PRO A 868 2.19 9.72 27.25
C PRO A 868 1.30 10.87 26.77
N PHE A 869 0.06 10.59 26.35
CA PHE A 869 -0.87 11.56 25.77
C PHE A 869 -1.98 11.99 26.75
N SER A 870 -1.95 11.52 27.99
CA SER A 870 -2.94 11.86 29.01
C SER A 870 -2.29 12.62 30.17
N ASP A 871 -2.97 13.67 30.61
CA ASP A 871 -2.61 14.43 31.82
C ASP A 871 -3.08 13.73 33.11
N GLU A 872 -3.89 12.67 33.00
CA GLU A 872 -4.38 11.93 34.17
C GLU A 872 -3.27 11.08 34.82
N PRO A 873 -3.01 11.26 36.13
CA PRO A 873 -2.03 10.45 36.83
C PRO A 873 -2.37 8.96 36.78
N GLY A 874 -1.42 8.15 36.31
CA GLY A 874 -1.60 6.69 36.22
C GLY A 874 -2.38 6.22 34.99
N ALA A 875 -2.67 7.09 34.02
CA ALA A 875 -3.25 6.69 32.74
C ALA A 875 -2.35 5.67 32.03
N ARG A 876 -2.97 4.63 31.45
CA ARG A 876 -2.30 3.53 30.77
C ARG A 876 -2.79 3.39 29.34
N LEU A 877 -1.96 2.76 28.50
CA LEU A 877 -2.32 2.25 27.18
C LEU A 877 -2.15 0.73 27.17
N TYR A 878 -3.12 0.02 26.61
CA TYR A 878 -2.98 -1.38 26.24
C TYR A 878 -2.46 -1.49 24.80
N LYS A 879 -1.39 -2.26 24.63
CA LYS A 879 -0.72 -2.55 23.37
C LYS A 879 -1.36 -3.78 22.71
N THR A 880 -2.14 -3.57 21.66
CA THR A 880 -2.99 -4.63 21.07
C THR A 880 -2.26 -5.64 20.20
N GLY A 881 -1.15 -5.25 19.55
CA GLY A 881 -0.54 -6.04 18.47
C GLY A 881 -1.29 -5.97 17.13
N ASP A 882 -2.36 -5.18 17.03
CA ASP A 882 -3.17 -5.04 15.80
C ASP A 882 -2.63 -3.89 14.94
N LEU A 883 -2.39 -4.16 13.65
CA LEU A 883 -1.99 -3.18 12.65
C LEU A 883 -3.25 -2.49 12.08
N CYS A 884 -3.33 -1.17 12.25
CA CYS A 884 -4.47 -0.36 11.83
C CYS A 884 -4.02 0.93 11.16
N ARG A 885 -4.93 1.63 10.49
CA ARG A 885 -4.71 3.03 10.05
C ARG A 885 -5.96 3.88 10.20
N TYR A 886 -5.75 5.18 10.43
CA TYR A 886 -6.83 6.16 10.37
C TYR A 886 -7.19 6.47 8.92
N LEU A 887 -8.48 6.56 8.65
CA LEU A 887 -9.04 7.11 7.42
C LEU A 887 -9.31 8.62 7.61
N PRO A 888 -9.39 9.40 6.52
CA PRO A 888 -9.60 10.87 6.60
C PRO A 888 -10.85 11.33 7.34
N ASN A 889 -11.83 10.45 7.55
CA ASN A 889 -13.07 10.71 8.29
C ASN A 889 -12.98 10.35 9.78
N GLY A 890 -11.80 10.02 10.30
CA GLY A 890 -11.57 9.66 11.71
C GLY A 890 -11.85 8.22 12.08
N ASN A 891 -12.13 7.41 11.08
CA ASN A 891 -12.43 6.01 11.25
C ASN A 891 -11.19 5.15 11.17
N ILE A 892 -11.20 4.00 11.85
CA ILE A 892 -10.07 3.08 11.86
C ILE A 892 -10.34 1.90 10.93
N GLU A 893 -9.39 1.62 10.04
CA GLU A 893 -9.32 0.43 9.21
C GLU A 893 -8.32 -0.56 9.80
N TYR A 894 -8.76 -1.79 10.04
CA TYR A 894 -7.92 -2.90 10.51
C TYR A 894 -7.22 -3.56 9.31
N LEU A 895 -5.90 -3.75 9.42
CA LEU A 895 -5.04 -4.26 8.35
C LEU A 895 -4.46 -5.65 8.64
N GLY A 896 -4.60 -6.16 9.88
CA GLY A 896 -4.06 -7.45 10.31
C GLY A 896 -3.40 -7.36 11.68
N SER A 897 -2.72 -8.43 12.10
CA SER A 897 -1.91 -8.46 13.32
C SER A 897 -0.42 -8.37 12.97
N ILE A 898 0.33 -7.66 13.80
CA ILE A 898 1.80 -7.55 13.72
C ILE A 898 2.46 -8.88 14.10
N ASP A 899 1.85 -9.63 15.02
CA ASP A 899 2.41 -10.84 15.63
C ASP A 899 2.00 -12.13 14.89
N HIS A 900 1.53 -12.04 13.64
CA HIS A 900 1.02 -13.16 12.83
C HIS A 900 -0.21 -13.89 13.42
N GLN A 901 -0.90 -13.26 14.36
CA GLN A 901 -2.16 -13.77 14.90
C GLN A 901 -3.26 -13.67 13.85
N VAL A 902 -4.10 -14.71 13.78
CA VAL A 902 -5.18 -14.77 12.80
C VAL A 902 -6.50 -14.98 13.53
N ARG A 903 -7.56 -14.30 13.06
CA ARG A 903 -8.92 -14.57 13.50
C ARG A 903 -9.59 -15.48 12.48
N ILE A 904 -9.92 -16.69 12.91
CA ILE A 904 -10.64 -17.68 12.10
C ILE A 904 -11.90 -18.03 12.87
N ARG A 905 -13.07 -17.82 12.25
CA ARG A 905 -14.36 -18.11 12.88
C ARG A 905 -14.53 -17.42 14.25
N GLY A 906 -14.05 -16.18 14.39
CA GLY A 906 -14.20 -15.37 15.60
C GLY A 906 -13.19 -15.67 16.69
N LEU A 907 -12.47 -16.78 16.56
CA LEU A 907 -11.49 -17.25 17.51
C LEU A 907 -10.12 -16.69 17.13
N ARG A 908 -9.44 -16.10 18.10
CA ARG A 908 -8.04 -15.71 17.97
C ARG A 908 -7.21 -16.98 17.98
N ILE A 909 -6.55 -17.27 16.87
CA ILE A 909 -5.71 -18.45 16.71
C ILE A 909 -4.27 -18.01 16.53
N GLU A 910 -3.42 -18.52 17.39
CA GLU A 910 -1.98 -18.42 17.27
C GLU A 910 -1.47 -19.53 16.37
N LEU A 911 -1.06 -19.18 15.15
CA LEU A 911 -0.50 -20.16 14.20
C LEU A 911 0.71 -20.90 14.79
N THR A 912 1.48 -20.21 15.64
CA THR A 912 2.66 -20.74 16.33
C THR A 912 2.32 -21.80 17.39
N GLU A 913 1.11 -21.78 17.98
CA GLU A 913 0.65 -22.82 18.91
C GLU A 913 0.45 -24.16 18.18
N ILE A 914 -0.15 -24.09 16.99
CA ILE A 914 -0.34 -25.23 16.10
C ILE A 914 1.02 -25.74 15.61
N GLU A 915 1.92 -24.83 15.21
CA GLU A 915 3.30 -25.17 14.84
C GLU A 915 4.03 -25.87 15.99
N ALA A 916 3.92 -25.35 17.22
CA ALA A 916 4.57 -25.93 18.40
C ALA A 916 4.00 -27.31 18.78
N ALA A 917 2.69 -27.51 18.65
CA ALA A 917 2.06 -28.81 18.86
C ALA A 917 2.55 -29.83 17.81
N LEU A 918 2.57 -29.45 16.53
CA LEU A 918 3.05 -30.29 15.43
C LEU A 918 4.56 -30.60 15.55
N ALA A 919 5.37 -29.63 15.97
CA ALA A 919 6.81 -29.81 16.16
C ALA A 919 7.16 -30.84 17.26
N LYS A 920 6.24 -31.14 18.19
CA LYS A 920 6.43 -32.20 19.20
C LYS A 920 6.25 -33.62 18.63
N HIS A 921 5.83 -33.79 17.37
CA HIS A 921 5.69 -35.11 16.75
C HIS A 921 7.06 -35.63 16.25
N PRO A 922 7.50 -36.85 16.61
CA PRO A 922 8.86 -37.36 16.31
C PRO A 922 9.24 -37.37 14.82
N ALA A 923 8.24 -37.51 13.95
CA ALA A 923 8.42 -37.57 12.50
C ALA A 923 8.39 -36.21 11.78
N ILE A 924 8.11 -35.10 12.49
CA ILE A 924 8.14 -33.74 11.95
C ILE A 924 9.49 -33.08 12.28
N LYS A 925 10.17 -32.57 11.25
CA LYS A 925 11.44 -31.85 11.38
C LYS A 925 11.23 -30.33 11.49
N GLU A 926 10.41 -29.79 10.59
CA GLU A 926 10.07 -28.37 10.52
C GLU A 926 8.58 -28.24 10.17
N VAL A 927 7.93 -27.20 10.68
CA VAL A 927 6.52 -26.92 10.41
C VAL A 927 6.30 -25.42 10.34
N VAL A 928 5.43 -25.01 9.41
CA VAL A 928 4.85 -23.66 9.38
C VAL A 928 3.37 -23.78 9.10
N VAL A 929 2.55 -23.03 9.82
CA VAL A 929 1.11 -22.99 9.63
C VAL A 929 0.75 -21.61 9.11
N ILE A 930 -0.11 -21.56 8.10
CA ILE A 930 -0.66 -20.31 7.56
C ILE A 930 -2.16 -20.42 7.40
N VAL A 931 -2.80 -19.27 7.29
CA VAL A 931 -4.17 -19.18 6.81
C VAL A 931 -4.13 -18.93 5.32
N ARG A 932 -4.93 -19.68 4.56
CA ARG A 932 -5.24 -19.36 3.18
C ARG A 932 -6.71 -18.98 3.04
N GLU A 933 -6.92 -17.99 2.19
CA GLU A 933 -8.22 -17.58 1.67
C GLU A 933 -8.32 -18.16 0.24
N GLU A 934 -9.35 -18.97 -0.03
CA GLU A 934 -9.71 -19.35 -1.41
C GLU A 934 -10.61 -18.26 -2.03
N ASP A 935 -10.98 -18.37 -3.32
CA ASP A 935 -11.90 -17.42 -3.99
C ASP A 935 -13.29 -17.33 -3.29
N SER A 936 -13.60 -18.28 -2.40
CA SER A 936 -14.60 -18.11 -1.36
C SER A 936 -13.93 -17.62 -0.06
N ASP A 937 -14.50 -16.58 0.53
CA ASP A 937 -14.12 -15.87 1.76
C ASP A 937 -14.15 -16.75 3.05
N ASP A 938 -13.68 -18.01 2.97
CA ASP A 938 -13.59 -19.02 4.02
C ASP A 938 -12.10 -19.28 4.31
N LYS A 939 -11.66 -18.91 5.52
CA LYS A 939 -10.27 -18.99 5.96
C LYS A 939 -9.97 -20.42 6.42
N GLN A 940 -9.00 -21.07 5.80
CA GLN A 940 -8.58 -22.42 6.16
C GLN A 940 -7.16 -22.45 6.73
N LEU A 941 -6.96 -23.25 7.78
CA LEU A 941 -5.64 -23.52 8.37
C LEU A 941 -4.92 -24.58 7.54
N VAL A 942 -3.77 -24.21 6.97
CA VAL A 942 -2.91 -25.10 6.19
C VAL A 942 -1.58 -25.27 6.91
N ALA A 943 -1.23 -26.51 7.27
CA ALA A 943 0.04 -26.85 7.88
C ALA A 943 1.02 -27.40 6.83
N TYR A 944 2.16 -26.73 6.66
CA TYR A 944 3.26 -27.15 5.80
C TYR A 944 4.34 -27.82 6.64
N LEU A 945 4.72 -29.04 6.28
CA LEU A 945 5.54 -29.94 7.09
C LEU A 945 6.75 -30.42 6.33
N VAL A 946 7.90 -30.53 6.99
CA VAL A 946 9.08 -31.27 6.51
C VAL A 946 9.24 -32.50 7.39
N GLN A 947 9.32 -33.68 6.78
CA GLN A 947 9.42 -34.96 7.51
C GLN A 947 10.87 -35.36 7.77
N ASN A 948 11.10 -36.10 8.87
CA ASN A 948 12.35 -36.84 9.07
C ASN A 948 12.35 -38.08 8.16
N GLN A 949 13.44 -38.29 7.40
CA GLN A 949 13.53 -39.31 6.33
C GLN A 949 13.32 -40.77 6.75
N GLU A 950 13.20 -41.06 8.05
CA GLU A 950 13.12 -42.42 8.61
C GLU A 950 11.69 -42.86 9.02
N LEU A 951 10.68 -41.97 8.96
CA LEU A 951 9.31 -42.26 9.42
C LEU A 951 8.25 -41.81 8.40
N ASN A 952 7.49 -42.76 7.84
CA ASN A 952 6.33 -42.46 6.98
C ASN A 952 5.13 -42.06 7.85
N LEU A 953 4.64 -40.84 7.65
CA LEU A 953 3.55 -40.23 8.42
C LEU A 953 2.27 -40.16 7.57
N THR A 954 1.13 -40.55 8.13
CA THR A 954 -0.18 -40.32 7.49
C THR A 954 -0.89 -39.09 8.06
N ILE A 955 -1.72 -38.44 7.24
CA ILE A 955 -2.52 -37.27 7.68
C ILE A 955 -3.45 -37.63 8.83
N SER A 956 -4.00 -38.85 8.84
CA SER A 956 -4.88 -39.31 9.92
C SER A 956 -4.16 -39.45 11.26
N GLU A 957 -2.88 -39.82 11.26
CA GLU A 957 -2.06 -39.91 12.48
C GLU A 957 -1.76 -38.52 13.05
N LEU A 958 -1.44 -37.54 12.19
CA LEU A 958 -1.25 -36.15 12.61
C LEU A 958 -2.52 -35.51 13.15
N GLN A 959 -3.66 -35.77 12.51
CA GLN A 959 -4.95 -35.29 12.99
C GLN A 959 -5.31 -35.90 14.34
N ASN A 960 -5.06 -37.19 14.56
CA ASN A 960 -5.31 -37.84 15.85
C ASN A 960 -4.34 -37.33 16.93
N PHE A 961 -3.07 -37.13 16.60
CA PHE A 961 -2.08 -36.58 17.52
C PHE A 961 -2.40 -35.14 17.96
N LEU A 962 -2.91 -34.31 17.05
CA LEU A 962 -3.31 -32.94 17.39
C LEU A 962 -4.65 -32.90 18.15
N LYS A 963 -5.59 -33.80 17.88
CA LYS A 963 -6.86 -33.89 18.64
C LYS A 963 -6.65 -34.12 20.14
N GLU A 964 -5.57 -34.77 20.52
CA GLU A 964 -5.21 -35.00 21.93
C GLU A 964 -4.58 -33.76 22.60
N LYS A 965 -4.21 -32.71 21.83
CA LYS A 965 -3.36 -31.60 22.29
C LYS A 965 -3.88 -30.22 21.98
N LEU A 966 -4.80 -30.10 21.03
CA LEU A 966 -5.36 -28.84 20.57
C LEU A 966 -6.88 -28.95 20.50
N PRO A 967 -7.62 -27.87 20.82
CA PRO A 967 -9.04 -27.79 20.56
C PRO A 967 -9.39 -28.00 19.07
N ILE A 968 -10.58 -28.52 18.80
CA ILE A 968 -11.05 -28.85 17.44
C ILE A 968 -10.97 -27.66 16.48
N TYR A 969 -11.17 -26.43 16.96
CA TYR A 969 -11.13 -25.22 16.13
C TYR A 969 -9.72 -24.77 15.72
N MET A 970 -8.66 -25.27 16.38
CA MET A 970 -7.25 -25.02 16.03
C MET A 970 -6.68 -26.09 15.09
N MET A 971 -7.49 -27.05 14.67
CA MET A 971 -7.06 -28.15 13.80
C MET A 971 -6.86 -27.68 12.36
N PRO A 972 -5.66 -27.89 11.75
CA PRO A 972 -5.48 -27.67 10.32
C PRO A 972 -6.39 -28.56 9.50
N SER A 973 -7.07 -27.96 8.52
CA SER A 973 -7.93 -28.67 7.57
C SER A 973 -7.11 -29.33 6.46
N VAL A 974 -5.91 -28.81 6.18
CA VAL A 974 -5.02 -29.34 5.14
C VAL A 974 -3.58 -29.45 5.64
N PHE A 975 -2.93 -30.55 5.28
CA PHE A 975 -1.51 -30.82 5.58
C PHE A 975 -0.74 -31.01 4.27
N VAL A 976 0.33 -30.23 4.10
CA VAL A 976 1.18 -30.23 2.90
C VAL A 976 2.58 -30.65 3.30
N VAL A 977 3.10 -31.74 2.72
CA VAL A 977 4.47 -32.21 2.98
C VAL A 977 5.44 -31.64 1.94
N LEU A 978 6.52 -31.02 2.40
CA LEU A 978 7.57 -30.43 1.59
C LEU A 978 8.93 -31.11 1.85
N GLU A 979 9.80 -31.12 0.85
CA GLU A 979 11.20 -31.58 1.03
C GLU A 979 12.00 -30.62 1.94
N ALA A 980 11.69 -29.32 1.88
CA ALA A 980 12.22 -28.26 2.74
C ALA A 980 11.26 -27.07 2.75
N LEU A 981 11.25 -26.28 3.82
CA LEU A 981 10.51 -25.02 3.83
C LEU A 981 11.22 -24.00 2.92
N PRO A 982 10.49 -23.25 2.07
CA PRO A 982 11.09 -22.19 1.27
C PRO A 982 11.62 -21.10 2.18
N LEU A 983 12.87 -20.70 2.00
CA LEU A 983 13.53 -19.68 2.81
C LEU A 983 13.78 -18.42 1.98
N THR A 984 13.57 -17.27 2.60
CA THR A 984 14.11 -15.99 2.13
C THR A 984 15.64 -16.04 2.11
N LEU A 985 16.27 -15.11 1.37
CA LEU A 985 17.73 -14.96 1.33
C LEU A 985 18.38 -14.74 2.72
N ASN A 986 17.58 -14.36 3.73
CA ASN A 986 18.00 -14.18 5.12
C ASN A 986 17.78 -15.41 6.02
N GLY A 987 17.40 -16.56 5.45
CA GLY A 987 17.21 -17.82 6.17
C GLY A 987 15.91 -17.92 6.98
N LYS A 988 14.98 -16.95 6.84
CA LYS A 988 13.61 -17.05 7.40
C LYS A 988 12.67 -17.71 6.41
N VAL A 989 11.67 -18.47 6.88
CA VAL A 989 10.64 -19.10 6.02
C VAL A 989 9.89 -18.04 5.22
N ASP A 990 9.87 -18.18 3.89
CA ASP A 990 9.16 -17.31 2.97
C ASP A 990 7.72 -17.81 2.78
N LYS A 991 6.81 -17.32 3.61
CA LYS A 991 5.41 -17.73 3.61
C LYS A 991 4.69 -17.42 2.29
N ARG A 992 5.17 -16.46 1.48
CA ARG A 992 4.55 -16.05 0.20
C ARG A 992 4.80 -17.07 -0.91
N THR A 993 5.92 -17.79 -0.83
CA THR A 993 6.33 -18.79 -1.83
C THR A 993 5.92 -20.20 -1.45
N LEU A 994 5.22 -20.37 -0.31
CA LEU A 994 4.58 -21.64 0.02
C LEU A 994 3.58 -22.00 -1.10
N PRO A 995 3.57 -23.26 -1.57
CA PRO A 995 2.70 -23.68 -2.67
C PRO A 995 1.23 -23.74 -2.24
N ALA A 996 0.30 -23.53 -3.17
CA ALA A 996 -1.12 -23.74 -2.89
C ALA A 996 -1.41 -25.24 -2.61
N PRO A 997 -2.35 -25.59 -1.72
CA PRO A 997 -2.58 -26.98 -1.34
C PRO A 997 -2.99 -27.89 -2.51
N GLU A 998 -3.73 -27.34 -3.46
CA GLU A 998 -4.16 -28.00 -4.71
C GLU A 998 -2.98 -28.42 -5.61
N ASN A 999 -1.84 -27.71 -5.51
CA ASN A 999 -0.64 -27.96 -6.32
C ASN A 999 0.28 -29.01 -5.69
N CYS A 1000 0.05 -29.42 -4.45
CA CYS A 1000 0.92 -30.33 -3.72
C CYS A 1000 0.48 -31.79 -3.81
N LEU A 1001 0.29 -32.22 -5.06
CA LEU A 1001 0.54 -33.58 -5.54
C LEU A 1001 1.05 -33.50 -6.98
N GLN A 1002 2.16 -32.78 -7.21
CA GLN A 1002 2.97 -32.98 -8.43
C GLN A 1002 4.38 -32.39 -8.29
N LEU A 1003 5.35 -33.24 -8.65
CA LEU A 1003 6.79 -33.02 -8.68
C LEU A 1003 7.17 -31.81 -9.57
N LYS A 1004 8.31 -31.18 -9.25
CA LYS A 1004 9.17 -30.32 -10.10
C LYS A 1004 8.68 -30.22 -11.54
N GLU A 1005 8.32 -29.02 -12.01
CA GLU A 1005 7.98 -28.81 -13.42
C GLU A 1005 9.11 -29.38 -14.30
N ALA A 1006 8.82 -30.52 -14.92
CA ALA A 1006 9.71 -31.15 -15.85
C ALA A 1006 9.85 -30.27 -17.09
N TYR A 1007 11.05 -30.21 -17.67
CA TYR A 1007 11.26 -29.67 -19.00
C TYR A 1007 10.23 -30.26 -19.99
N VAL A 1008 9.30 -29.42 -20.45
CA VAL A 1008 8.28 -29.80 -21.44
C VAL A 1008 8.71 -29.32 -22.83
N MET A 1009 8.91 -30.26 -23.75
CA MET A 1009 9.32 -29.95 -25.12
C MET A 1009 8.18 -29.27 -25.93
N PRO A 1010 8.52 -28.38 -26.87
CA PRO A 1010 7.56 -27.82 -27.84
C PRO A 1010 6.77 -28.91 -28.58
N GLN A 1011 5.45 -28.88 -28.45
CA GLN A 1011 4.54 -29.89 -29.02
C GLN A 1011 3.97 -29.43 -30.37
N THR A 1012 3.58 -28.15 -30.46
CA THR A 1012 2.98 -27.56 -31.67
C THR A 1012 4.01 -26.94 -32.61
N GLU A 1013 3.65 -26.73 -33.89
CA GLU A 1013 4.52 -26.09 -34.88
C GLU A 1013 4.89 -24.65 -34.46
N ALA A 1014 3.92 -23.89 -33.94
CA ALA A 1014 4.16 -22.55 -33.41
C ALA A 1014 5.14 -22.58 -32.22
N GLU A 1015 4.96 -23.51 -31.27
CA GLU A 1015 5.88 -23.66 -30.14
C GLU A 1015 7.30 -24.00 -30.60
N ARG A 1016 7.47 -24.87 -31.60
CA ARG A 1016 8.81 -25.24 -32.13
C ARG A 1016 9.52 -24.07 -32.80
N LEU A 1017 8.80 -23.27 -33.58
CA LEU A 1017 9.34 -22.09 -34.23
C LEU A 1017 9.74 -21.04 -33.19
N ILE A 1018 8.89 -20.76 -32.20
CA ILE A 1018 9.20 -19.84 -31.11
C ILE A 1018 10.40 -20.34 -30.30
N ALA A 1019 10.46 -21.65 -29.97
CA ALA A 1019 11.58 -22.25 -29.26
C ALA A 1019 12.90 -22.08 -30.02
N THR A 1020 12.88 -22.25 -31.35
CA THR A 1020 14.06 -22.08 -32.22
C THR A 1020 14.55 -20.64 -32.18
N VAL A 1021 13.64 -19.66 -32.27
CA VAL A 1021 13.99 -18.24 -32.17
C VAL A 1021 14.57 -17.92 -30.78
N TRP A 1022 14.00 -18.47 -29.70
CA TRP A 1022 14.53 -18.27 -28.35
C TRP A 1022 15.89 -18.93 -28.14
N GLN A 1023 16.10 -20.15 -28.62
CA GLN A 1023 17.42 -20.82 -28.57
C GLN A 1023 18.49 -19.99 -29.27
N GLU A 1024 18.17 -19.46 -30.46
CA GLU A 1024 19.11 -18.65 -31.24
C GLU A 1024 19.41 -17.30 -30.57
N MET A 1025 18.38 -16.61 -30.08
CA MET A 1025 18.54 -15.29 -29.48
C MET A 1025 19.21 -15.37 -28.10
N LEU A 1026 18.83 -16.35 -27.26
CA LEU A 1026 19.35 -16.52 -25.90
C LEU A 1026 20.65 -17.34 -25.85
N GLN A 1027 21.08 -17.93 -26.97
CA GLN A 1027 22.23 -18.83 -27.07
C GLN A 1027 22.12 -20.04 -26.13
N LEU A 1028 20.94 -20.67 -26.09
CA LEU A 1028 20.64 -21.82 -25.25
C LEU A 1028 20.42 -23.08 -26.10
N GLU A 1029 20.91 -24.23 -25.63
CA GLU A 1029 20.73 -25.51 -26.34
C GLU A 1029 19.30 -26.05 -26.25
N LYS A 1030 18.59 -25.80 -25.14
CA LYS A 1030 17.22 -26.29 -24.91
C LYS A 1030 16.40 -25.23 -24.18
N VAL A 1031 15.15 -25.08 -24.61
CA VAL A 1031 14.16 -24.19 -23.97
C VAL A 1031 12.82 -24.92 -23.89
N GLY A 1032 12.29 -25.05 -22.68
CA GLY A 1032 11.00 -25.66 -22.38
C GLY A 1032 9.83 -24.70 -22.62
N ILE A 1033 8.63 -25.23 -22.85
CA ILE A 1033 7.48 -24.38 -23.22
C ILE A 1033 6.97 -23.46 -22.10
N ASN A 1034 7.25 -23.82 -20.84
CA ASN A 1034 6.92 -23.03 -19.65
C ASN A 1034 8.06 -22.09 -19.25
N ASP A 1035 9.24 -22.20 -19.89
CA ASP A 1035 10.36 -21.34 -19.54
C ASP A 1035 10.02 -19.88 -19.90
N ASN A 1036 10.32 -18.98 -18.97
CA ASN A 1036 10.11 -17.56 -19.15
C ASN A 1036 11.31 -16.93 -19.88
N PHE A 1037 11.07 -16.18 -20.96
CA PHE A 1037 12.10 -15.53 -21.77
C PHE A 1037 13.09 -14.69 -20.95
N PHE A 1038 12.59 -13.93 -19.98
CA PHE A 1038 13.42 -13.04 -19.16
C PHE A 1038 14.22 -13.81 -18.11
N SER A 1039 13.62 -14.85 -17.50
CA SER A 1039 14.31 -15.73 -16.56
C SER A 1039 15.46 -16.50 -17.21
N LEU A 1040 15.34 -16.79 -18.51
CA LEU A 1040 16.40 -17.40 -19.34
C LEU A 1040 17.50 -16.43 -19.78
N GLY A 1041 17.49 -15.18 -19.30
CA GLY A 1041 18.50 -14.17 -19.63
C GLY A 1041 18.12 -13.29 -20.82
N GLY A 1042 16.87 -13.34 -21.27
CA GLY A 1042 16.34 -12.42 -22.26
C GLY A 1042 16.24 -10.99 -21.73
N TYR A 1043 16.61 -10.02 -22.54
CA TYR A 1043 16.56 -8.60 -22.20
C TYR A 1043 15.83 -7.80 -23.27
N SER A 1044 15.49 -6.55 -22.96
CA SER A 1044 14.68 -5.64 -23.78
C SER A 1044 15.13 -5.55 -25.24
N LEU A 1045 16.41 -5.28 -25.49
CA LEU A 1045 16.91 -5.20 -26.86
C LEU A 1045 16.87 -6.56 -27.57
N LEU A 1046 17.10 -7.65 -26.84
CA LEU A 1046 16.99 -9.00 -27.39
C LEU A 1046 15.53 -9.34 -27.73
N LEU A 1047 14.57 -8.91 -26.91
CA LEU A 1047 13.14 -9.10 -27.14
C LEU A 1047 12.67 -8.42 -28.43
N VAL A 1048 13.19 -7.23 -28.75
CA VAL A 1048 12.86 -6.54 -30.01
C VAL A 1048 13.46 -7.27 -31.22
N LYS A 1049 14.67 -7.82 -31.09
CA LYS A 1049 15.25 -8.67 -32.14
C LYS A 1049 14.44 -9.95 -32.34
N THR A 1050 14.06 -10.59 -31.22
CA THR A 1050 13.16 -11.74 -31.20
C THR A 1050 11.83 -11.40 -31.86
N GLN A 1051 11.23 -10.25 -31.54
CA GLN A 1051 9.99 -9.77 -32.14
C GLN A 1051 10.12 -9.57 -33.65
N ALA A 1052 11.15 -8.87 -34.12
CA ALA A 1052 11.37 -8.64 -35.55
C ALA A 1052 11.47 -9.98 -36.31
N LYS A 1053 12.21 -10.94 -35.74
CA LYS A 1053 12.36 -12.29 -36.30
C LYS A 1053 11.07 -13.13 -36.23
N LEU A 1054 10.30 -13.01 -35.16
CA LEU A 1054 8.98 -13.66 -35.05
C LEU A 1054 7.98 -13.05 -36.05
N ASN A 1055 7.99 -11.73 -36.25
CA ASN A 1055 7.15 -11.05 -37.23
C ASN A 1055 7.47 -11.48 -38.66
N GLU A 1056 8.77 -11.68 -38.97
CA GLU A 1056 9.22 -12.23 -40.23
C GLU A 1056 8.73 -13.68 -40.43
N ILE A 1057 8.98 -14.56 -39.45
CA ILE A 1057 8.64 -15.99 -39.52
C ILE A 1057 7.13 -16.23 -39.59
N PHE A 1058 6.36 -15.53 -38.77
CA PHE A 1058 4.91 -15.73 -38.67
C PHE A 1058 4.11 -14.82 -39.60
N SER A 1059 4.74 -13.86 -40.29
CA SER A 1059 4.08 -12.84 -41.13
C SER A 1059 2.90 -12.16 -40.41
N LYS A 1060 3.07 -11.90 -39.11
CA LYS A 1060 2.08 -11.28 -38.21
C LYS A 1060 2.70 -10.07 -37.54
N GLU A 1061 1.90 -9.05 -37.25
CA GLU A 1061 2.31 -7.96 -36.36
C GLU A 1061 2.11 -8.40 -34.90
N ILE A 1062 3.20 -8.90 -34.31
CA ILE A 1062 3.33 -9.12 -32.87
C ILE A 1062 3.94 -7.85 -32.29
N SER A 1063 3.28 -7.23 -31.32
CA SER A 1063 3.82 -6.06 -30.62
C SER A 1063 4.79 -6.50 -29.52
N VAL A 1064 5.71 -5.61 -29.13
CA VAL A 1064 6.62 -5.89 -28.01
C VAL A 1064 5.84 -6.04 -26.69
N LEU A 1065 4.74 -5.29 -26.52
CA LEU A 1065 3.85 -5.40 -25.35
C LEU A 1065 3.23 -6.80 -25.21
N GLU A 1066 2.82 -7.41 -26.33
CA GLU A 1066 2.30 -8.79 -26.33
C GLU A 1066 3.37 -9.80 -25.87
N LEU A 1067 4.64 -9.59 -26.22
CA LEU A 1067 5.74 -10.43 -25.73
C LEU A 1067 6.07 -10.20 -24.24
N PHE A 1068 5.72 -9.04 -23.69
CA PHE A 1068 5.78 -8.78 -22.24
C PHE A 1068 4.63 -9.42 -21.47
N GLN A 1069 3.47 -9.55 -22.11
CA GLN A 1069 2.30 -10.18 -21.52
C GLN A 1069 2.38 -11.72 -21.58
N TYR A 1070 2.94 -12.26 -22.66
CA TYR A 1070 3.04 -13.69 -22.93
C TYR A 1070 4.50 -14.14 -22.91
N THR A 1071 5.07 -14.24 -21.71
CA THR A 1071 6.51 -14.41 -21.50
C THR A 1071 7.01 -15.85 -21.61
N THR A 1072 6.13 -16.83 -21.86
CA THR A 1072 6.46 -18.26 -22.06
C THR A 1072 6.10 -18.72 -23.47
N ILE A 1073 6.79 -19.74 -24.01
CA ILE A 1073 6.48 -20.25 -25.36
C ILE A 1073 5.02 -20.68 -25.45
N LYS A 1074 4.52 -21.37 -24.41
CA LYS A 1074 3.14 -21.87 -24.33
C LYS A 1074 2.14 -20.73 -24.41
N SER A 1075 2.31 -19.68 -23.59
CA SER A 1075 1.38 -18.54 -23.56
C SER A 1075 1.42 -17.75 -24.88
N LEU A 1076 2.60 -17.56 -25.48
CA LEU A 1076 2.75 -16.87 -26.75
C LEU A 1076 2.18 -17.67 -27.93
N ALA A 1077 2.42 -18.98 -27.97
CA ALA A 1077 1.85 -19.85 -28.99
C ALA A 1077 0.32 -19.89 -28.94
N GLN A 1078 -0.26 -19.95 -27.73
CA GLN A 1078 -1.70 -19.86 -27.53
C GLN A 1078 -2.26 -18.53 -28.01
N TYR A 1079 -1.61 -17.42 -27.67
CA TYR A 1079 -1.99 -16.09 -28.15
C TYR A 1079 -1.99 -15.99 -29.68
N LEU A 1080 -0.91 -16.45 -30.32
CA LEU A 1080 -0.78 -16.41 -31.78
C LEU A 1080 -1.81 -17.30 -32.49
N ASN A 1081 -2.17 -18.43 -31.90
CA ASN A 1081 -3.23 -19.30 -32.42
C ASN A 1081 -4.61 -18.63 -32.30
N ASN A 1082 -4.94 -18.06 -31.14
CA ASN A 1082 -6.22 -17.38 -30.91
C ASN A 1082 -6.42 -16.14 -31.80
N LYS A 1083 -5.37 -15.35 -32.06
CA LYS A 1083 -5.40 -14.22 -33.01
C LYS A 1083 -5.75 -14.69 -34.44
N THR A 1084 -5.35 -15.90 -34.81
CA THR A 1084 -5.63 -16.53 -36.13
C THR A 1084 -7.10 -16.90 -36.30
N ASP A 1085 -7.77 -17.36 -35.24
CA ASP A 1085 -9.19 -17.73 -35.29
C ASP A 1085 -10.09 -16.50 -35.30
N VAL A 1086 -9.69 -15.42 -34.64
CA VAL A 1086 -10.41 -14.12 -34.69
C VAL A 1086 -10.28 -13.47 -36.07
N GLU A 1087 -9.11 -13.50 -36.71
CA GLU A 1087 -8.91 -12.99 -38.07
C GLU A 1087 -9.57 -13.86 -39.15
N LYS A 1088 -9.56 -15.20 -38.99
CA LYS A 1088 -10.35 -16.11 -39.84
C LYS A 1088 -11.85 -15.86 -39.69
N ASN A 1089 -12.35 -15.61 -38.48
CA ASN A 1089 -13.75 -15.27 -38.25
C ASN A 1089 -14.11 -13.89 -38.82
N LYS A 1090 -13.25 -12.88 -38.73
CA LYS A 1090 -13.45 -11.57 -39.39
C LYS A 1090 -13.47 -11.69 -40.92
N LYS A 1091 -12.53 -12.45 -41.53
CA LYS A 1091 -12.52 -12.71 -42.98
C LYS A 1091 -13.75 -13.51 -43.43
N THR A 1092 -14.18 -14.51 -42.66
CA THR A 1092 -15.38 -15.31 -42.96
C THR A 1092 -16.66 -14.48 -42.83
N THR A 1093 -16.73 -13.60 -41.83
CA THR A 1093 -17.85 -12.67 -41.64
C THR A 1093 -17.91 -11.63 -42.77
N SER A 1094 -16.78 -11.03 -43.15
CA SER A 1094 -16.70 -10.11 -44.30
C SER A 1094 -17.04 -10.78 -45.63
N ARG A 1095 -16.61 -12.04 -45.84
CA ARG A 1095 -16.95 -12.84 -47.04
C ARG A 1095 -18.44 -13.23 -47.04
N ASN A 1096 -19.03 -13.50 -45.88
CA ASN A 1096 -20.47 -13.76 -45.74
C ASN A 1096 -21.32 -12.49 -45.95
N ILE A 1097 -20.83 -11.32 -45.52
CA ILE A 1097 -21.46 -10.01 -45.78
C ILE A 1097 -21.38 -9.68 -47.28
N GLN A 1098 -20.23 -9.87 -47.92
CA GLN A 1098 -20.09 -9.69 -49.37
C GLN A 1098 -20.94 -10.69 -50.18
N ASN A 1099 -21.03 -11.95 -49.74
CA ASN A 1099 -21.90 -12.95 -50.37
C ASN A 1099 -23.39 -12.65 -50.16
N ARG A 1100 -23.80 -12.12 -49.00
CA ARG A 1100 -25.17 -11.62 -48.78
C ARG A 1100 -25.47 -10.40 -49.66
N ALA A 1101 -24.54 -9.46 -49.77
CA ALA A 1101 -24.67 -8.28 -50.65
C ALA A 1101 -24.74 -8.67 -52.13
N SER A 1102 -23.97 -9.67 -52.56
CA SER A 1102 -24.02 -10.25 -53.92
C SER A 1102 -25.37 -10.94 -54.20
N LYS A 1103 -25.84 -11.80 -53.28
CA LYS A 1103 -27.15 -12.45 -53.38
C LYS A 1103 -28.31 -11.45 -53.34
N GLN A 1104 -28.23 -10.38 -52.54
CA GLN A 1104 -29.19 -9.29 -52.57
C GLN A 1104 -29.15 -8.53 -53.90
N LYS A 1105 -27.96 -8.26 -54.46
CA LYS A 1105 -27.84 -7.66 -55.80
C LYS A 1105 -28.45 -8.56 -56.89
N GLU A 1106 -28.25 -9.87 -56.85
CA GLU A 1106 -28.88 -10.82 -57.78
C GLU A 1106 -30.38 -10.93 -57.58
N ALA A 1107 -30.87 -10.96 -56.34
CA ALA A 1107 -32.30 -10.94 -56.03
C ALA A 1107 -32.95 -9.64 -56.54
N LEU A 1108 -32.29 -8.48 -56.35
CA LEU A 1108 -32.75 -7.19 -56.85
C LEU A 1108 -32.70 -7.15 -58.39
N LYS A 1109 -31.73 -7.81 -59.02
CA LYS A 1109 -31.65 -7.94 -60.49
C LYS A 1109 -32.78 -8.82 -61.02
N LYS A 1110 -33.06 -9.97 -60.40
CA LYS A 1110 -34.18 -10.85 -60.73
C LYS A 1110 -35.53 -10.17 -60.49
N GLN A 1111 -35.66 -9.40 -59.41
CA GLN A 1111 -36.87 -8.62 -59.11
C GLN A 1111 -37.08 -7.49 -60.11
N LYS A 1112 -36.02 -6.78 -60.53
CA LYS A 1112 -36.07 -5.80 -61.64
C LYS A 1112 -36.38 -6.45 -62.99
N GLN A 1113 -35.95 -7.68 -63.22
CA GLN A 1113 -36.23 -8.42 -64.45
C GLN A 1113 -37.67 -8.95 -64.50
N LEU A 1114 -38.20 -9.41 -63.35
CA LEU A 1114 -39.62 -9.75 -63.15
C LEU A 1114 -40.53 -8.52 -63.24
N LEU A 1115 -40.10 -7.36 -62.73
CA LEU A 1115 -40.81 -6.09 -62.88
C LEU A 1115 -40.78 -5.58 -64.32
N LYS A 1116 -39.70 -5.80 -65.09
CA LYS A 1116 -39.65 -5.52 -66.54
C LYS A 1116 -40.52 -6.48 -67.37
N GLN A 1117 -40.71 -7.72 -66.94
CA GLN A 1117 -41.61 -8.68 -67.60
C GLN A 1117 -43.08 -8.48 -67.22
N ARG A 1118 -43.37 -7.88 -66.06
CA ARG A 1118 -44.74 -7.53 -65.62
C ARG A 1118 -45.18 -6.11 -66.00
N GLY A 1119 -44.24 -5.18 -66.24
CA GLY A 1119 -44.53 -3.80 -66.69
C GLY A 1119 -44.85 -3.65 -68.19
N GLY A 1120 -45.00 -4.76 -68.92
CA GLY A 1120 -45.40 -4.77 -70.34
C GLY A 1120 -46.91 -4.91 -70.58
N LYS A 1121 -47.75 -4.91 -69.53
CA LYS A 1121 -49.22 -4.90 -69.63
C LYS A 1121 -49.85 -4.09 -68.49
N ALA A 1122 -50.66 -3.09 -68.86
CA ALA A 1122 -51.42 -2.10 -68.05
C ALA A 1122 -50.56 -0.92 -67.53
N ASN A 1123 -50.68 0.35 -67.97
CA ASN A 1123 -51.81 1.18 -68.44
C ASN A 1123 -53.03 1.15 -67.50
N GLY A 1124 -53.10 2.17 -66.65
CA GLY A 1124 -54.14 2.42 -65.64
C GLY A 1124 -53.60 3.33 -64.56
#